data_AF-A0AAU8XL12-F1
#
_entry.id   AF-A0AAU8XL12-F1
#
_cell.length_a   1.000
_cell.length_b   1.000
_cell.length_c   1.000
_cell.angle_alpha   90.00
_cell.angle_beta   90.00
_cell.angle_gamma   90.00
#
_symmetry.space_group_name_H-M   'P 1'
#
loop_
_entity.id
_entity.type
_entity.pdbx_description
1 polymer ?
#
loop_
_entity_poly.entity_id
_entity_poly.type
_entity_poly.pdbx_seq_one_letter_code
_entity_poly.pdbx_strand_id
1 'polypeptide(L)'
;MSDMRINVSRSAEIQRASQQSEIVPVAAHPNAVAPSSNPPLMPNQARHHAAESSAAGATRLKVAVQHEKLLKEFQAEQATAPGSGAPMISARAAFLIGSSLQSLPKSEKVPFEVMAERLSPERYQLKQFHGSELQQLLGKFAQPGQAPDKAEVWQLIKGFARSVADQVEHFQLMHDATAHSFGAGGLRDRTTLAVSQKALGEYADRASKAIEDGLNESITSLDGHIADLDAALGNVEEGDNLVLEMDKQALVNAKATLVDLHAEFPKSPEAKRLNSVAAHAQMDTLVDKLNVDRNSVGGWKGVGPIVAAAVPQFISSMTHLGFVRTATSDEMKSAVPGKSSDASMLKAAVVGLVAGVAHEGVTNLVKPLIQAGLQKTGLNERMNMVPLKGIDTNSVIPDPFEFKNEDGALVKKTAQEMTEDEAFVAGERAVLNQKKVQVSSTHPLGEMIPYGAFGGGQAVRQMLHDFNQISGQTLTAKALTSGMAGAISATTQTIAQLKSNYVDPQGRKIPVFTPERKNADLGKDLAKGLDLREATVRTAFYSKAISGIQSSAVNALVPPLATMPKGEPGRLSAGNILRNMALAATGSVSYLSTLYANQSITAEAKALKDAGMGGTTPMLARTETALNNIRHPDRASLPHTFQPGTLGGVPRAVESAYHMGRGALQLPTQMAVDTVRVVEEGVLNAPSAVRNAFKSEKPAVEGDELVAMEEGRRR
;
A
#
# COMPACT_ATOMS: atom_id res chain seq x y z
N MET A 1 34.67 65.84 36.00
CA MET A 1 33.51 66.75 36.04
C MET A 1 32.23 65.91 36.03
N SER A 2 31.50 65.62 37.11
CA SER A 2 31.83 65.51 38.55
C SER A 2 30.62 64.94 39.35
N ASP A 3 30.76 64.15 40.42
CA ASP A 3 31.94 63.38 40.87
C ASP A 3 31.64 62.27 41.93
N MET A 4 32.65 61.44 42.18
CA MET A 4 33.01 60.64 43.38
C MET A 4 32.04 60.27 44.53
N ARG A 5 32.08 58.95 44.86
CA ARG A 5 32.21 58.27 46.20
C ARG A 5 31.04 58.46 47.23
N ILE A 6 30.79 57.68 48.30
CA ILE A 6 31.51 56.76 49.24
C ILE A 6 30.47 55.67 49.71
N ASN A 7 30.69 54.35 49.69
CA ASN A 7 31.33 53.43 50.67
C ASN A 7 30.55 53.05 51.98
N VAL A 8 30.08 51.78 52.06
CA VAL A 8 30.10 50.80 53.21
C VAL A 8 29.14 50.88 54.45
N SER A 9 28.33 49.82 54.57
CA SER A 9 27.84 48.99 55.73
C SER A 9 27.57 49.52 57.14
N ARG A 10 26.39 49.13 57.70
CA ARG A 10 26.27 48.15 58.83
C ARG A 10 24.82 47.72 59.13
N SER A 11 24.68 46.55 59.79
CA SER A 11 23.42 45.87 60.15
C SER A 11 22.76 46.42 61.43
N ALA A 12 21.44 46.27 61.56
CA ALA A 12 20.73 46.19 62.84
C ALA A 12 19.42 45.40 62.72
N GLU A 13 18.95 44.86 63.85
CA GLU A 13 17.97 43.79 64.00
C GLU A 13 16.52 44.26 64.33
N ILE A 14 15.55 43.39 64.00
CA ILE A 14 14.38 43.00 64.82
C ILE A 14 13.12 43.92 64.93
N GLN A 15 11.97 43.23 64.82
CA GLN A 15 10.64 43.41 65.45
C GLN A 15 9.38 43.85 64.67
N ARG A 16 8.30 43.17 65.10
CA ARG A 16 6.95 42.97 64.53
C ARG A 16 5.99 44.17 64.66
N ALA A 17 4.85 43.96 63.99
CA ALA A 17 3.52 44.57 64.16
C ALA A 17 3.24 45.78 63.22
N SER A 18 2.03 46.01 62.71
CA SER A 18 0.71 45.52 63.14
C SER A 18 -0.32 45.37 62.00
N GLN A 19 -1.30 44.49 62.24
CA GLN A 19 -2.74 44.61 61.90
C GLN A 19 -3.25 44.67 60.45
N GLN A 20 -4.34 43.92 60.28
CA GLN A 20 -5.26 43.93 59.14
C GLN A 20 -6.12 45.20 59.14
N SER A 21 -6.58 45.62 57.96
CA SER A 21 -7.74 46.51 57.81
C SER A 21 -8.77 45.83 56.92
N GLU A 22 -10.01 45.74 57.39
CA GLU A 22 -11.16 45.25 56.63
C GLU A 22 -11.57 46.25 55.55
N ILE A 23 -12.12 45.75 54.44
CA ILE A 23 -12.99 46.54 53.55
C ILE A 23 -14.28 45.73 53.31
N VAL A 24 -15.41 46.37 53.61
CA VAL A 24 -16.77 45.84 53.52
C VAL A 24 -17.20 45.69 52.04
N PRO A 25 -17.94 44.63 51.66
CA PRO A 25 -18.36 44.42 50.28
C PRO A 25 -19.50 45.36 49.84
N VAL A 26 -19.47 45.78 48.57
CA VAL A 26 -20.59 46.46 47.90
C VAL A 26 -21.60 45.42 47.42
N ALA A 27 -22.90 45.69 47.61
CA ALA A 27 -23.99 44.76 47.30
C ALA A 27 -24.14 44.50 45.78
N ALA A 28 -24.38 43.23 45.43
CA ALA A 28 -24.66 42.79 44.06
C ALA A 28 -26.17 42.61 43.80
N HIS A 29 -26.59 42.77 42.53
CA HIS A 29 -27.98 42.69 42.10
C HIS A 29 -28.62 41.29 42.27
N PRO A 30 -29.95 41.20 42.46
CA PRO A 30 -30.64 40.00 42.94
C PRO A 30 -30.90 38.90 41.87
N ASN A 31 -29.96 38.66 40.96
CA ASN A 31 -30.08 37.60 39.93
C ASN A 31 -28.77 36.84 39.65
N ALA A 32 -27.79 36.90 40.56
CA ALA A 32 -26.59 36.07 40.48
C ALA A 32 -26.81 34.70 41.17
N VAL A 33 -26.85 33.62 40.39
CA VAL A 33 -26.91 32.25 40.92
C VAL A 33 -25.56 31.88 41.55
N ALA A 34 -25.57 31.46 42.80
CA ALA A 34 -24.36 31.10 43.54
C ALA A 34 -23.85 29.69 43.17
N PRO A 35 -22.52 29.46 43.11
CA PRO A 35 -21.95 28.12 42.91
C PRO A 35 -22.16 27.25 44.16
N SER A 36 -22.59 26.00 43.96
CA SER A 36 -22.93 25.07 45.03
C SER A 36 -21.70 24.55 45.79
N SER A 37 -21.81 24.52 47.12
CA SER A 37 -20.77 24.02 48.02
C SER A 37 -20.65 22.49 48.00
N ASN A 38 -19.71 21.96 47.22
CA ASN A 38 -19.19 20.59 47.40
C ASN A 38 -17.71 20.66 47.80
N PRO A 39 -17.24 19.89 48.80
CA PRO A 39 -15.83 19.87 49.18
C PRO A 39 -14.99 19.23 48.06
N PRO A 40 -13.75 19.71 47.82
CA PRO A 40 -12.89 19.10 46.82
C PRO A 40 -12.51 17.67 47.24
N LEU A 41 -12.84 16.69 46.39
CA LEU A 41 -12.35 15.33 46.53
C LEU A 41 -10.82 15.33 46.40
N MET A 42 -10.13 14.80 47.41
CA MET A 42 -8.67 14.75 47.47
C MET A 42 -8.08 14.03 46.26
N PRO A 43 -7.16 14.64 45.49
CA PRO A 43 -6.43 13.95 44.44
C PRO A 43 -5.34 13.07 45.08
N ASN A 44 -5.66 11.80 45.32
CA ASN A 44 -4.68 10.83 45.80
C ASN A 44 -4.24 9.92 44.64
N GLN A 45 -2.91 9.82 44.45
CA GLN A 45 -2.21 8.94 43.50
C GLN A 45 -2.10 9.35 42.02
N ALA A 46 -2.39 10.61 41.66
CA ALA A 46 -1.58 11.24 40.61
C ALA A 46 -0.23 11.64 41.24
N ARG A 47 0.90 11.13 40.74
CA ARG A 47 2.22 11.63 41.17
C ARG A 47 2.35 13.07 40.71
N HIS A 48 2.28 14.02 41.65
CA HIS A 48 2.82 15.35 41.43
C HIS A 48 4.34 15.24 41.21
N HIS A 49 4.75 15.08 39.95
CA HIS A 49 6.05 15.52 39.52
C HIS A 49 6.05 17.05 39.63
N ALA A 50 6.56 17.57 40.76
CA ALA A 50 7.12 18.91 40.75
C ALA A 50 8.13 18.97 39.59
N ALA A 51 8.06 19.99 38.74
CA ALA A 51 8.83 20.08 37.51
C ALA A 51 10.32 19.88 37.80
N GLU A 52 10.82 18.69 37.46
CA GLU A 52 12.18 18.28 37.78
C GLU A 52 13.10 18.72 36.66
N SER A 53 14.08 19.57 37.01
CA SER A 53 14.87 20.25 35.99
C SER A 53 15.59 19.27 35.07
N SER A 54 15.75 19.66 33.81
CA SER A 54 16.45 18.86 32.80
C SER A 54 17.85 18.43 33.26
N ALA A 55 18.53 19.24 34.07
CA ALA A 55 19.81 18.91 34.68
C ALA A 55 19.70 17.83 35.79
N ALA A 56 18.62 17.86 36.60
CA ALA A 56 18.34 16.90 37.66
C ALA A 56 17.88 15.53 37.14
N GLY A 57 17.09 15.49 36.06
CA GLY A 57 16.76 14.25 35.34
C GLY A 57 18.02 13.61 34.74
N ALA A 58 18.74 14.36 33.92
CA ALA A 58 19.96 13.91 33.26
C ALA A 58 21.07 13.44 34.24
N THR A 59 21.17 13.98 35.46
CA THR A 59 22.17 13.50 36.45
C THR A 59 21.87 12.11 37.01
N ARG A 60 20.63 11.62 36.89
CA ARG A 60 20.26 10.24 37.26
C ARG A 60 20.44 9.24 36.13
N LEU A 61 20.69 9.72 34.91
CA LEU A 61 20.80 8.89 33.72
C LEU A 61 22.18 8.22 33.64
N LYS A 62 22.21 6.89 33.81
CA LYS A 62 23.45 6.10 33.75
C LYS A 62 23.91 5.93 32.30
N VAL A 63 24.80 6.80 31.83
CA VAL A 63 25.48 6.68 30.54
C VAL A 63 26.79 5.88 30.66
N ALA A 64 27.33 5.40 29.54
CA ALA A 64 28.70 4.87 29.53
C ALA A 64 29.70 6.01 29.83
N VAL A 65 30.78 5.70 30.56
CA VAL A 65 31.81 6.68 31.01
C VAL A 65 32.32 7.57 29.86
N GLN A 66 32.55 6.97 28.69
CA GLN A 66 33.04 7.67 27.50
C GLN A 66 32.06 8.73 26.95
N HIS A 67 30.79 8.72 27.37
CA HIS A 67 29.74 9.67 26.96
C HIS A 67 29.40 10.71 28.05
N GLU A 68 30.07 10.70 29.21
CA GLU A 68 29.84 11.69 30.29
C GLU A 68 30.04 13.14 29.84
N LYS A 69 30.96 13.38 28.89
CA LYS A 69 31.16 14.71 28.30
C LYS A 69 29.90 15.19 27.56
N LEU A 70 29.31 14.32 26.73
CA LEU A 70 28.08 14.63 26.00
C LEU A 70 26.89 14.86 26.95
N LEU A 71 26.83 14.12 28.07
CA LEU A 71 25.82 14.34 29.10
C LEU A 71 25.95 15.72 29.76
N LYS A 72 27.18 16.15 30.08
CA LYS A 72 27.45 17.51 30.62
C LYS A 72 27.12 18.61 29.61
N GLU A 73 27.44 18.40 28.33
CA GLU A 73 27.06 19.35 27.27
C GLU A 73 25.54 19.44 27.10
N PHE A 74 24.81 18.32 27.17
CA PHE A 74 23.34 18.28 27.12
C PHE A 74 22.67 18.95 28.33
N GLN A 75 23.26 18.80 29.53
CA GLN A 75 22.80 19.47 30.76
C GLN A 75 22.93 21.00 30.71
N ALA A 76 23.91 21.51 29.95
CA ALA A 76 24.11 22.95 29.73
C ALA A 76 23.30 23.51 28.54
N GLU A 77 22.72 22.64 27.72
CA GLU A 77 21.83 22.99 26.60
C GLU A 77 20.50 23.57 27.12
N GLN A 78 19.92 24.54 26.41
CA GLN A 78 18.60 25.09 26.75
C GLN A 78 17.47 24.15 26.28
N ALA A 79 16.27 24.30 26.84
CA ALA A 79 15.10 23.52 26.38
C ALA A 79 14.57 24.00 25.01
N THR A 80 14.76 25.28 24.72
CA THR A 80 14.28 25.99 23.54
C THR A 80 15.43 26.65 22.79
N ALA A 81 15.24 26.86 21.49
CA ALA A 81 16.24 27.51 20.65
C ALA A 81 16.32 29.03 20.94
N PRO A 82 17.53 29.62 21.03
CA PRO A 82 17.69 31.05 21.27
C PRO A 82 16.98 31.91 20.21
N GLY A 83 16.29 32.95 20.65
CA GLY A 83 15.62 33.93 19.76
C GLY A 83 14.27 33.50 19.19
N SER A 84 14.05 32.21 18.90
CA SER A 84 12.75 31.71 18.38
C SER A 84 11.83 31.17 19.48
N GLY A 85 12.38 30.66 20.58
CA GLY A 85 11.60 30.00 21.64
C GLY A 85 11.03 28.63 21.23
N ALA A 86 11.32 28.14 20.02
CA ALA A 86 10.88 26.83 19.54
C ALA A 86 11.55 25.68 20.31
N PRO A 87 10.92 24.49 20.39
CA PRO A 87 11.56 23.29 20.96
C PRO A 87 12.89 23.00 20.26
N MET A 88 13.92 22.65 21.03
CA MET A 88 15.26 22.43 20.49
C MET A 88 15.46 20.97 20.06
N ILE A 89 16.07 20.77 18.89
CA ILE A 89 16.46 19.47 18.35
C ILE A 89 17.89 19.16 18.80
N SER A 90 18.01 18.49 19.95
CA SER A 90 19.30 18.11 20.50
C SER A 90 19.89 16.89 19.77
N ALA A 91 20.93 17.12 18.97
CA ALA A 91 21.75 16.06 18.38
C ALA A 91 22.50 15.21 19.43
N ARG A 92 22.44 15.55 20.72
CA ARG A 92 23.00 14.77 21.83
C ARG A 92 21.99 13.81 22.45
N ALA A 93 20.70 14.16 22.46
CA ALA A 93 19.67 13.45 23.20
C ALA A 93 19.49 11.99 22.75
N ALA A 94 19.29 11.77 21.45
CA ALA A 94 19.14 10.42 20.87
C ALA A 94 20.33 9.51 21.21
N PHE A 95 21.55 10.06 21.15
CA PHE A 95 22.76 9.33 21.50
C PHE A 95 22.84 8.97 22.99
N LEU A 96 22.47 9.90 23.88
CA LEU A 96 22.45 9.68 25.33
C LEU A 96 21.38 8.65 25.74
N ILE A 97 20.22 8.64 25.07
CA ILE A 97 19.19 7.60 25.26
C ILE A 97 19.77 6.23 24.86
N GLY A 98 20.34 6.09 23.66
CA GLY A 98 20.96 4.84 23.20
C GLY A 98 22.08 4.34 24.11
N SER A 99 22.94 5.25 24.57
CA SER A 99 24.00 4.99 25.54
C SER A 99 23.45 4.45 26.87
N SER A 100 22.33 4.98 27.32
CA SER A 100 21.70 4.58 28.58
C SER A 100 21.00 3.22 28.45
N LEU A 101 20.33 2.98 27.32
CA LEU A 101 19.72 1.68 27.02
C LEU A 101 20.77 0.56 26.91
N GLN A 102 21.98 0.87 26.42
CA GLN A 102 23.10 -0.08 26.39
C GLN A 102 23.76 -0.33 27.76
N SER A 103 23.67 0.60 28.71
CA SER A 103 24.29 0.47 30.04
C SER A 103 23.45 -0.38 31.02
N LEU A 104 22.16 -0.57 30.72
CA LEU A 104 21.25 -1.37 31.52
C LEU A 104 21.62 -2.87 31.50
N PRO A 105 21.35 -3.61 32.60
CA PRO A 105 21.37 -5.07 32.57
C PRO A 105 20.39 -5.61 31.52
N LYS A 106 20.75 -6.69 30.81
CA LYS A 106 19.86 -7.31 29.78
C LYS A 106 18.49 -7.76 30.29
N SER A 107 18.33 -7.91 31.61
CA SER A 107 17.07 -8.20 32.29
C SER A 107 16.15 -6.98 32.47
N GLU A 108 16.70 -5.76 32.42
CA GLU A 108 15.96 -4.51 32.58
C GLU A 108 15.66 -3.92 31.19
N LYS A 109 14.42 -4.09 30.72
CA LYS A 109 13.94 -3.45 29.50
C LYS A 109 13.18 -2.17 29.86
N VAL A 110 13.76 -1.02 29.55
CA VAL A 110 13.12 0.29 29.72
C VAL A 110 12.70 0.82 28.35
N PRO A 111 11.43 1.23 28.16
CA PRO A 111 10.96 1.83 26.91
C PRO A 111 11.66 3.16 26.58
N PHE A 112 11.62 3.57 25.30
CA PHE A 112 12.21 4.82 24.83
C PHE A 112 11.61 6.04 25.53
N GLU A 113 10.29 6.08 25.63
CA GLU A 113 9.51 7.12 26.29
C GLU A 113 9.98 7.34 27.73
N VAL A 114 10.17 6.27 28.51
CA VAL A 114 10.66 6.36 29.89
C VAL A 114 12.10 6.86 29.97
N MET A 115 12.94 6.57 28.97
CA MET A 115 14.31 7.10 28.91
C MET A 115 14.39 8.55 28.44
N ALA A 116 13.55 8.95 27.49
CA ALA A 116 13.41 10.34 27.08
C ALA A 116 12.93 11.21 28.27
N GLU A 117 11.90 10.75 29.00
CA GLU A 117 11.41 11.41 30.21
C GLU A 117 12.51 11.54 31.27
N ARG A 118 13.25 10.46 31.56
CA ARG A 118 14.38 10.49 32.52
C ARG A 118 15.50 11.44 32.08
N LEU A 119 15.79 11.53 30.77
CA LEU A 119 16.81 12.43 30.24
C LEU A 119 16.41 13.90 30.42
N SER A 120 15.16 14.26 30.15
CA SER A 120 14.63 15.60 30.39
C SER A 120 13.09 15.61 30.46
N PRO A 121 12.50 15.62 31.67
CA PRO A 121 11.04 15.60 31.83
C PRO A 121 10.39 16.86 31.23
N GLU A 122 10.98 18.02 31.50
CA GLU A 122 10.50 19.33 31.08
C GLU A 122 10.47 19.52 29.57
N ARG A 123 11.50 19.02 28.84
CA ARG A 123 11.60 19.20 27.38
C ARG A 123 10.61 18.32 26.62
N TYR A 124 10.28 17.13 27.15
CA TYR A 124 9.58 16.11 26.37
C TYR A 124 8.12 15.84 26.78
N GLN A 125 7.73 16.00 28.06
CA GLN A 125 6.33 15.96 28.53
C GLN A 125 5.41 14.96 27.78
N LEU A 126 5.80 13.67 27.80
CA LEU A 126 5.30 12.67 26.86
C LEU A 126 3.77 12.49 26.91
N LYS A 127 3.16 12.43 25.72
CA LYS A 127 1.72 12.20 25.56
C LYS A 127 1.44 10.69 25.59
N GLN A 128 1.06 10.20 26.77
CA GLN A 128 0.61 8.82 26.95
C GLN A 128 -0.90 8.74 26.74
N PHE A 129 -1.37 7.68 26.08
CA PHE A 129 -2.80 7.41 25.94
C PHE A 129 -3.40 6.95 27.27
N HIS A 130 -2.67 6.12 28.02
CA HIS A 130 -3.08 5.69 29.34
C HIS A 130 -3.12 6.87 30.32
N GLY A 131 -4.24 7.04 31.02
CA GLY A 131 -4.49 8.18 31.91
C GLY A 131 -4.87 9.49 31.19
N SER A 132 -4.93 9.52 29.86
CA SER A 132 -5.33 10.71 29.11
C SER A 132 -6.81 11.05 29.24
N GLU A 133 -7.15 12.31 29.00
CA GLU A 133 -8.54 12.79 28.86
C GLU A 133 -9.32 11.99 27.81
N LEU A 134 -8.66 11.60 26.70
CA LEU A 134 -9.26 10.79 25.65
C LEU A 134 -9.64 9.39 26.16
N GLN A 135 -8.76 8.70 26.89
CA GLN A 135 -9.08 7.39 27.46
C GLN A 135 -10.22 7.50 28.49
N GLN A 136 -10.20 8.53 29.35
CA GLN A 136 -11.26 8.79 30.32
C GLN A 136 -12.61 9.06 29.63
N LEU A 137 -12.61 9.78 28.51
CA LEU A 137 -13.81 10.08 27.74
C LEU A 137 -14.36 8.83 27.02
N LEU A 138 -13.48 8.01 26.44
CA LEU A 138 -13.87 6.71 25.85
C LEU A 138 -14.48 5.78 26.90
N GLY A 139 -13.97 5.78 28.14
CA GLY A 139 -14.55 5.04 29.26
C GLY A 139 -16.00 5.42 29.61
N LYS A 140 -16.47 6.62 29.25
CA LYS A 140 -17.88 7.03 29.47
C LYS A 140 -18.86 6.37 28.51
N PHE A 141 -18.43 5.92 27.32
CA PHE A 141 -19.32 5.20 26.39
C PHE A 141 -19.89 3.93 27.02
N ALA A 142 -19.13 3.27 27.90
CA ALA A 142 -19.53 2.05 28.60
C ALA A 142 -20.64 2.26 29.66
N GLN A 143 -21.05 3.51 29.93
CA GLN A 143 -22.10 3.85 30.89
C GLN A 143 -23.39 4.27 30.14
N PRO A 144 -24.52 3.58 30.37
CA PRO A 144 -25.80 3.93 29.73
C PRO A 144 -26.17 5.40 29.96
N GLY A 145 -26.64 6.06 28.89
CA GLY A 145 -27.06 7.47 28.93
C GLY A 145 -25.93 8.51 29.10
N GLN A 146 -24.66 8.11 29.28
CA GLN A 146 -23.52 9.03 29.47
C GLN A 146 -22.56 9.08 28.26
N ALA A 147 -22.94 8.48 27.13
CA ALA A 147 -22.16 8.50 25.90
C ALA A 147 -21.85 9.96 25.46
N PRO A 148 -20.57 10.36 25.37
CA PRO A 148 -20.16 11.68 24.90
C PRO A 148 -20.55 11.95 23.44
N ASP A 149 -20.55 13.23 23.05
CA ASP A 149 -20.85 13.63 21.68
C ASP A 149 -19.76 13.18 20.67
N LYS A 150 -20.19 12.69 19.49
CA LYS A 150 -19.27 12.19 18.45
C LYS A 150 -18.25 13.25 18.02
N ALA A 151 -18.66 14.52 17.91
CA ALA A 151 -17.77 15.60 17.50
C ALA A 151 -16.78 16.00 18.61
N GLU A 152 -17.21 16.03 19.88
CA GLU A 152 -16.32 16.25 21.04
C GLU A 152 -15.18 15.22 21.05
N VAL A 153 -15.54 13.93 21.01
CA VAL A 153 -14.59 12.81 21.00
C VAL A 153 -13.67 12.88 19.78
N TRP A 154 -14.21 13.23 18.61
CA TRP A 154 -13.44 13.38 17.38
C TRP A 154 -12.41 14.52 17.44
N GLN A 155 -12.72 15.65 18.09
CA GLN A 155 -11.72 16.72 18.28
C GLN A 155 -10.58 16.27 19.20
N LEU A 156 -10.89 15.55 20.29
CA LEU A 156 -9.89 15.00 21.20
C LEU A 156 -9.02 13.91 20.54
N ILE A 157 -9.61 13.03 19.73
CA ILE A 157 -8.87 12.06 18.90
C ILE A 157 -7.85 12.77 18.01
N LYS A 158 -8.28 13.79 17.25
CA LYS A 158 -7.38 14.55 16.35
C LYS A 158 -6.31 15.33 17.13
N GLY A 159 -6.67 15.96 18.24
CA GLY A 159 -5.74 16.69 19.10
C GLY A 159 -4.65 15.78 19.68
N PHE A 160 -5.05 14.61 20.19
CA PHE A 160 -4.13 13.60 20.70
C PHE A 160 -3.24 13.03 19.58
N ALA A 161 -3.82 12.62 18.45
CA ALA A 161 -3.08 12.11 17.30
C ALA A 161 -2.02 13.10 16.79
N ARG A 162 -2.39 14.38 16.66
CA ARG A 162 -1.48 15.46 16.27
C ARG A 162 -0.35 15.64 17.30
N SER A 163 -0.66 15.69 18.59
CA SER A 163 0.35 15.91 19.62
C SER A 163 1.33 14.72 19.75
N VAL A 164 0.88 13.49 19.48
CA VAL A 164 1.75 12.31 19.41
C VAL A 164 2.61 12.36 18.14
N ALA A 165 2.04 12.75 16.99
CA ALA A 165 2.80 12.90 15.75
C ALA A 165 3.90 13.97 15.86
N ASP A 166 3.58 15.16 16.39
CA ASP A 166 4.54 16.24 16.67
C ASP A 166 5.71 15.73 17.55
N GLN A 167 5.41 14.91 18.54
CA GLN A 167 6.39 14.34 19.45
C GLN A 167 7.28 13.26 18.81
N VAL A 168 6.72 12.29 18.09
CA VAL A 168 7.53 11.26 17.41
C VAL A 168 8.40 11.91 16.32
N GLU A 169 7.89 12.95 15.65
CA GLU A 169 8.62 13.70 14.62
C GLU A 169 9.81 14.48 15.23
N HIS A 170 9.61 15.15 16.37
CA HIS A 170 10.71 15.79 17.12
C HIS A 170 11.78 14.77 17.54
N PHE A 171 11.37 13.59 18.03
CA PHE A 171 12.31 12.52 18.36
C PHE A 171 13.07 12.00 17.13
N GLN A 172 12.42 11.84 15.98
CA GLN A 172 13.10 11.38 14.77
C GLN A 172 14.07 12.43 14.23
N LEU A 173 13.68 13.71 14.17
CA LEU A 173 14.56 14.79 13.76
C LEU A 173 15.80 14.93 14.66
N MET A 174 15.71 14.58 15.96
CA MET A 174 16.89 14.49 16.82
C MET A 174 17.82 13.32 16.43
N HIS A 175 17.29 12.16 16.04
CA HIS A 175 18.11 11.05 15.55
C HIS A 175 18.77 11.39 14.22
N ASP A 176 18.03 12.02 13.30
CA ASP A 176 18.55 12.48 12.01
C ASP A 176 19.69 13.49 12.23
N ALA A 177 19.51 14.48 13.12
CA ALA A 177 20.55 15.45 13.46
C ALA A 177 21.81 14.78 14.07
N THR A 178 21.64 13.77 14.93
CA THR A 178 22.77 12.98 15.44
C THR A 178 23.49 12.22 14.32
N ALA A 179 22.77 11.59 13.39
CA ALA A 179 23.35 10.75 12.34
C ALA A 179 24.35 11.52 11.45
N HIS A 180 24.03 12.78 11.11
CA HIS A 180 24.89 13.68 10.34
C HIS A 180 26.16 14.10 11.09
N SER A 181 26.23 13.91 12.41
CA SER A 181 27.36 14.33 13.25
C SER A 181 28.52 13.32 13.29
N PHE A 182 28.39 12.12 12.72
CA PHE A 182 29.38 11.05 12.84
C PHE A 182 30.40 10.99 11.69
N GLY A 183 31.65 11.32 12.00
CA GLY A 183 32.80 11.12 11.10
C GLY A 183 33.10 9.64 10.77
N ALA A 184 34.05 9.43 9.85
CA ALA A 184 34.31 8.14 9.22
C ALA A 184 34.78 6.98 10.14
N GLY A 185 35.07 7.25 11.42
CA GLY A 185 35.49 6.24 12.42
C GLY A 185 34.41 5.79 13.42
N GLY A 186 33.22 6.41 13.43
CA GLY A 186 32.21 6.28 14.49
C GLY A 186 31.39 4.97 14.51
N LEU A 187 31.99 3.80 14.28
CA LEU A 187 31.24 2.53 14.17
C LEU A 187 30.51 2.14 15.48
N ARG A 188 31.16 2.37 16.63
CA ARG A 188 30.52 2.19 17.94
C ARG A 188 29.40 3.21 18.15
N ASP A 189 29.61 4.45 17.76
CA ASP A 189 28.64 5.53 17.98
C ASP A 189 27.37 5.34 17.13
N ARG A 190 27.52 4.87 15.89
CA ARG A 190 26.41 4.40 15.05
C ARG A 190 25.65 3.24 15.68
N THR A 191 26.35 2.31 16.35
CA THR A 191 25.70 1.20 17.08
C THR A 191 24.90 1.72 18.28
N THR A 192 25.40 2.74 18.98
CA THR A 192 24.69 3.44 20.06
C THR A 192 23.44 4.16 19.56
N LEU A 193 23.54 4.91 18.46
CA LEU A 193 22.37 5.57 17.86
C LEU A 193 21.34 4.53 17.36
N ALA A 194 21.77 3.42 16.74
CA ALA A 194 20.87 2.37 16.27
C ALA A 194 20.06 1.71 17.41
N VAL A 195 20.63 1.58 18.62
CA VAL A 195 19.86 1.12 19.80
C VAL A 195 18.76 2.11 20.18
N SER A 196 19.04 3.42 20.12
CA SER A 196 18.03 4.46 20.35
C SER A 196 16.97 4.46 19.24
N GLN A 197 17.40 4.43 17.97
CA GLN A 197 16.52 4.44 16.80
C GLN A 197 15.53 3.27 16.83
N LYS A 198 16.01 2.07 17.19
CA LYS A 198 15.14 0.90 17.35
C LYS A 198 14.12 1.11 18.47
N ALA A 199 14.53 1.62 19.63
CA ALA A 199 13.63 1.88 20.74
C ALA A 199 12.59 2.98 20.41
N LEU A 200 12.99 4.00 19.65
CA LEU A 200 12.08 5.02 19.10
C LEU A 200 11.08 4.39 18.12
N GLY A 201 11.52 3.53 17.20
CA GLY A 201 10.62 2.80 16.30
C GLY A 201 9.61 1.92 17.04
N GLU A 202 10.04 1.23 18.11
CA GLU A 202 9.15 0.46 18.99
C GLU A 202 8.15 1.35 19.74
N TYR A 203 8.55 2.54 20.21
CA TYR A 203 7.64 3.53 20.80
C TYR A 203 6.64 4.06 19.78
N ALA A 204 7.12 4.46 18.60
CA ALA A 204 6.30 4.98 17.52
C ALA A 204 5.22 3.99 17.06
N ASP A 205 5.54 2.69 17.00
CA ASP A 205 4.57 1.62 16.67
C ASP A 205 3.44 1.48 17.70
N ARG A 206 3.75 1.62 19.00
CA ARG A 206 2.74 1.64 20.07
C ARG A 206 1.93 2.94 20.03
N ALA A 207 2.61 4.05 19.86
CA ALA A 207 2.02 5.39 19.93
C ALA A 207 1.08 5.67 18.74
N SER A 208 1.37 5.17 17.54
CA SER A 208 0.49 5.33 16.38
C SER A 208 -0.79 4.49 16.48
N LYS A 209 -0.73 3.31 17.11
CA LYS A 209 -1.87 2.39 17.26
C LYS A 209 -2.74 2.67 18.48
N ALA A 210 -2.22 3.33 19.51
CA ALA A 210 -2.91 3.52 20.79
C ALA A 210 -4.36 4.07 20.68
N ILE A 211 -4.65 4.90 19.67
CA ILE A 211 -6.01 5.40 19.41
C ILE A 211 -6.91 4.31 18.82
N GLU A 212 -6.43 3.57 17.81
CA GLU A 212 -7.17 2.47 17.17
C GLU A 212 -7.40 1.33 18.16
N ASP A 213 -6.36 0.93 18.89
CA ASP A 213 -6.41 -0.08 19.95
C ASP A 213 -7.40 0.34 21.05
N GLY A 214 -7.32 1.56 21.56
CA GLY A 214 -8.22 2.06 22.61
C GLY A 214 -9.68 2.22 22.18
N LEU A 215 -9.93 2.58 20.92
CA LEU A 215 -11.27 2.57 20.33
C LEU A 215 -11.81 1.13 20.22
N ASN A 216 -10.99 0.18 19.76
CA ASN A 216 -11.37 -1.22 19.62
C ASN A 216 -11.58 -1.93 20.97
N GLU A 217 -10.77 -1.63 21.99
CA GLU A 217 -11.00 -2.04 23.38
C GLU A 217 -12.33 -1.51 23.90
N SER A 218 -12.66 -0.24 23.62
CA SER A 218 -13.92 0.39 24.04
C SER A 218 -15.14 -0.23 23.35
N ILE A 219 -15.04 -0.56 22.06
CA ILE A 219 -16.07 -1.31 21.31
C ILE A 219 -16.25 -2.72 21.90
N THR A 220 -15.15 -3.41 22.23
CA THR A 220 -15.19 -4.75 22.83
C THR A 220 -15.81 -4.74 24.23
N SER A 221 -15.52 -3.70 25.01
CA SER A 221 -16.13 -3.47 26.33
C SER A 221 -17.65 -3.28 26.23
N LEU A 222 -18.11 -2.49 25.24
CA LEU A 222 -19.54 -2.34 24.96
C LEU A 222 -20.21 -3.65 24.53
N ASP A 223 -19.54 -4.48 23.73
CA ASP A 223 -20.06 -5.81 23.38
C ASP A 223 -20.25 -6.71 24.60
N GLY A 224 -19.35 -6.61 25.60
CA GLY A 224 -19.55 -7.25 26.91
C GLY A 224 -20.79 -6.74 27.64
N HIS A 225 -20.89 -5.42 27.84
CA HIS A 225 -22.03 -4.82 28.57
C HIS A 225 -23.38 -5.04 27.87
N ILE A 226 -23.44 -5.06 26.53
CA ILE A 226 -24.65 -5.39 25.78
C ILE A 226 -25.03 -6.86 25.99
N ALA A 227 -24.06 -7.79 25.97
CA ALA A 227 -24.32 -9.21 26.24
C ALA A 227 -24.77 -9.47 27.69
N ASP A 228 -24.21 -8.75 28.67
CA ASP A 228 -24.64 -8.81 30.07
C ASP A 228 -26.08 -8.28 30.24
N LEU A 229 -26.45 -7.21 29.55
CA LEU A 229 -27.83 -6.71 29.51
C LEU A 229 -28.77 -7.68 28.79
N ASP A 230 -28.39 -8.28 27.66
CA ASP A 230 -29.19 -9.32 26.99
C ASP A 230 -29.44 -10.53 27.89
N ALA A 231 -28.43 -10.95 28.67
CA ALA A 231 -28.58 -11.99 29.68
C ALA A 231 -29.49 -11.55 30.83
N ALA A 232 -29.42 -10.29 31.29
CA ALA A 232 -30.32 -9.77 32.31
C ALA A 232 -31.78 -9.71 31.82
N LEU A 233 -32.01 -9.13 30.64
CA LEU A 233 -33.32 -9.01 29.98
C LEU A 233 -34.03 -10.35 29.84
N GLY A 234 -33.28 -11.43 29.52
CA GLY A 234 -33.80 -12.79 29.39
C GLY A 234 -34.21 -13.48 30.71
N ASN A 235 -33.98 -12.84 31.86
CA ASN A 235 -34.30 -13.36 33.20
C ASN A 235 -35.40 -12.57 33.93
N VAL A 236 -36.04 -11.58 33.29
CA VAL A 236 -37.10 -10.73 33.88
C VAL A 236 -38.47 -11.10 33.29
N GLU A 237 -39.52 -11.12 34.11
CA GLU A 237 -40.91 -11.35 33.64
C GLU A 237 -41.41 -10.19 32.74
N GLU A 238 -42.35 -10.48 31.84
CA GLU A 238 -42.87 -9.54 30.83
C GLU A 238 -43.66 -8.36 31.45
N GLY A 239 -42.96 -7.37 32.01
CA GLY A 239 -43.57 -6.15 32.57
C GLY A 239 -42.56 -5.05 32.94
N ASP A 240 -41.49 -5.39 33.66
CA ASP A 240 -40.59 -4.40 34.30
C ASP A 240 -39.34 -4.03 33.47
N ASN A 241 -39.21 -4.53 32.24
CA ASN A 241 -37.96 -4.51 31.46
C ASN A 241 -37.61 -3.18 30.77
N LEU A 242 -38.42 -2.13 30.92
CA LEU A 242 -38.38 -0.94 30.05
C LEU A 242 -37.10 -0.10 30.23
N VAL A 243 -36.53 -0.05 31.45
CA VAL A 243 -35.25 0.62 31.72
C VAL A 243 -34.07 -0.14 31.12
N LEU A 244 -34.04 -1.47 31.25
CA LEU A 244 -32.97 -2.31 30.72
C LEU A 244 -32.92 -2.29 29.18
N GLU A 245 -34.07 -2.25 28.50
CA GLU A 245 -34.12 -2.07 27.04
C GLU A 245 -33.67 -0.66 26.61
N MET A 246 -34.00 0.39 27.39
CA MET A 246 -33.49 1.75 27.13
C MET A 246 -31.97 1.83 27.31
N ASP A 247 -31.43 1.23 28.36
CA ASP A 247 -29.98 1.19 28.63
C ASP A 247 -29.24 0.40 27.54
N LYS A 248 -29.77 -0.76 27.13
CA LYS A 248 -29.26 -1.55 26.01
C LYS A 248 -29.26 -0.74 24.72
N GLN A 249 -30.37 -0.07 24.37
CA GLN A 249 -30.42 0.76 23.17
C GLN A 249 -29.44 1.94 23.23
N ALA A 250 -29.22 2.52 24.41
CA ALA A 250 -28.19 3.54 24.61
C ALA A 250 -26.78 3.00 24.36
N LEU A 251 -26.44 1.81 24.86
CA LEU A 251 -25.14 1.15 24.60
C LEU A 251 -24.97 0.74 23.14
N VAL A 252 -26.03 0.29 22.46
CA VAL A 252 -26.01 -0.01 21.01
C VAL A 252 -25.72 1.27 20.19
N ASN A 253 -26.34 2.39 20.55
CA ASN A 253 -26.08 3.69 19.91
C ASN A 253 -24.66 4.22 20.20
N ALA A 254 -24.17 4.01 21.42
CA ALA A 254 -22.80 4.31 21.83
C ALA A 254 -21.79 3.48 21.03
N LYS A 255 -22.06 2.18 20.83
CA LYS A 255 -21.26 1.27 20.02
C LYS A 255 -21.20 1.71 18.56
N ALA A 256 -22.35 2.02 17.96
CA ALA A 256 -22.40 2.52 16.58
C ALA A 256 -21.51 3.77 16.40
N THR A 257 -21.57 4.69 17.37
CA THR A 257 -20.72 5.89 17.38
C THR A 257 -19.22 5.57 17.43
N LEU A 258 -18.80 4.63 18.29
CA LEU A 258 -17.39 4.22 18.35
C LEU A 258 -16.93 3.45 17.10
N VAL A 259 -17.78 2.60 16.53
CA VAL A 259 -17.51 1.87 15.28
C VAL A 259 -17.31 2.85 14.12
N ASP A 260 -18.15 3.87 14.02
CA ASP A 260 -17.99 4.97 13.08
C ASP A 260 -16.66 5.70 13.28
N LEU A 261 -16.34 6.14 14.50
CA LEU A 261 -15.10 6.85 14.82
C LEU A 261 -13.86 6.01 14.50
N HIS A 262 -13.89 4.71 14.82
CA HIS A 262 -12.84 3.75 14.47
C HIS A 262 -12.72 3.54 12.95
N ALA A 263 -13.83 3.57 12.21
CA ALA A 263 -13.81 3.48 10.74
C ALA A 263 -13.42 4.81 10.06
N GLU A 264 -13.61 5.96 10.72
CA GLU A 264 -13.26 7.30 10.23
C GLU A 264 -11.81 7.67 10.54
N PHE A 265 -11.29 7.32 11.72
CA PHE A 265 -9.96 7.72 12.19
C PHE A 265 -8.82 7.43 11.20
N PRO A 266 -8.63 6.20 10.67
CA PRO A 266 -7.52 5.89 9.76
C PRO A 266 -7.55 6.66 8.43
N LYS A 267 -8.68 7.30 8.09
CA LYS A 267 -8.86 8.11 6.87
C LYS A 267 -8.48 9.58 7.08
N SER A 268 -8.40 10.04 8.33
CA SER A 268 -8.13 11.42 8.71
C SER A 268 -6.71 11.86 8.31
N PRO A 269 -6.48 13.16 8.04
CA PRO A 269 -5.14 13.71 7.87
C PRO A 269 -4.23 13.44 9.07
N GLU A 270 -4.77 13.53 10.29
CA GLU A 270 -4.04 13.35 11.54
C GLU A 270 -3.52 11.91 11.69
N ALA A 271 -4.36 10.91 11.41
CA ALA A 271 -3.94 9.50 11.43
C ALA A 271 -2.92 9.17 10.33
N LYS A 272 -3.08 9.73 9.12
CA LYS A 272 -2.10 9.58 8.03
C LYS A 272 -0.75 10.14 8.40
N ARG A 273 -0.72 11.36 8.96
CA ARG A 273 0.53 11.98 9.44
C ARG A 273 1.17 11.18 10.57
N LEU A 274 0.39 10.77 11.59
CA LEU A 274 0.87 9.95 12.70
C LEU A 274 1.51 8.64 12.20
N ASN A 275 0.86 7.95 11.27
CA ASN A 275 1.38 6.74 10.65
C ASN A 275 2.62 7.00 9.77
N SER A 276 2.69 8.12 9.06
CA SER A 276 3.86 8.49 8.25
C SER A 276 5.10 8.78 9.13
N VAL A 277 4.92 9.59 10.17
CA VAL A 277 5.97 9.90 11.14
C VAL A 277 6.46 8.63 11.85
N ALA A 278 5.53 7.73 12.23
CA ALA A 278 5.89 6.44 12.80
C ALA A 278 6.65 5.55 11.81
N ALA A 279 6.29 5.56 10.52
CA ALA A 279 7.00 4.81 9.49
C ALA A 279 8.44 5.29 9.27
N HIS A 280 8.72 6.60 9.38
CA HIS A 280 10.10 7.11 9.40
C HIS A 280 10.90 6.56 10.58
N ALA A 281 10.34 6.62 11.79
CA ALA A 281 10.97 6.09 13.00
C ALA A 281 11.24 4.58 12.94
N GLN A 282 10.35 3.82 12.29
CA GLN A 282 10.46 2.37 12.13
C GLN A 282 11.35 1.95 10.95
N MET A 283 11.80 2.87 10.09
CA MET A 283 12.32 2.54 8.75
C MET A 283 13.46 1.52 8.76
N ASP A 284 14.47 1.68 9.62
CA ASP A 284 15.60 0.75 9.69
C ASP A 284 15.15 -0.66 10.14
N THR A 285 14.21 -0.74 11.09
CA THR A 285 13.64 -2.03 11.54
C THR A 285 12.80 -2.68 10.44
N LEU A 286 12.08 -1.87 9.64
CA LEU A 286 11.35 -2.35 8.47
C LEU A 286 12.31 -2.86 7.39
N VAL A 287 13.37 -2.13 7.06
CA VAL A 287 14.37 -2.53 6.07
C VAL A 287 15.10 -3.81 6.49
N ASP A 288 15.49 -3.93 7.77
CA ASP A 288 16.05 -5.17 8.31
C ASP A 288 15.08 -6.34 8.20
N LYS A 289 13.81 -6.14 8.58
CA LYS A 289 12.76 -7.17 8.46
C LYS A 289 12.56 -7.60 7.01
N LEU A 290 12.44 -6.66 6.07
CA LEU A 290 12.29 -6.95 4.64
C LEU A 290 13.50 -7.72 4.08
N ASN A 291 14.71 -7.38 4.52
CA ASN A 291 15.93 -8.10 4.15
C ASN A 291 15.99 -9.51 4.79
N VAL A 292 15.59 -9.69 6.05
CA VAL A 292 15.47 -11.01 6.69
C VAL A 292 14.42 -11.88 5.99
N ASP A 293 13.25 -11.32 5.69
CA ASP A 293 12.18 -12.00 4.96
C ASP A 293 12.64 -12.41 3.57
N ARG A 294 13.34 -11.54 2.83
CA ARG A 294 13.97 -11.87 1.54
C ARG A 294 15.01 -12.98 1.68
N ASN A 295 15.90 -12.89 2.68
CA ASN A 295 16.98 -13.85 2.90
C ASN A 295 16.46 -15.22 3.39
N SER A 296 15.25 -15.27 3.98
CA SER A 296 14.59 -16.54 4.32
C SER A 296 14.32 -17.45 3.12
N VAL A 297 14.31 -16.87 1.90
CA VAL A 297 14.24 -17.56 0.60
C VAL A 297 15.50 -17.34 -0.24
N GLY A 298 16.64 -17.08 0.39
CA GLY A 298 17.94 -16.94 -0.29
C GLY A 298 18.69 -18.27 -0.49
N GLY A 299 19.64 -18.29 -1.43
CA GLY A 299 20.56 -19.42 -1.65
C GLY A 299 19.87 -20.72 -2.03
N TRP A 300 20.35 -21.85 -1.51
CA TRP A 300 19.79 -23.19 -1.77
C TRP A 300 18.32 -23.35 -1.30
N LYS A 301 17.85 -22.50 -0.38
CA LYS A 301 16.44 -22.44 0.05
C LYS A 301 15.55 -21.58 -0.88
N GLY A 302 16.16 -20.84 -1.82
CA GLY A 302 15.48 -19.99 -2.80
C GLY A 302 14.85 -20.69 -3.99
N VAL A 303 14.95 -22.02 -4.05
CA VAL A 303 14.18 -22.85 -4.98
C VAL A 303 12.66 -22.72 -4.71
N GLY A 304 12.25 -22.45 -3.47
CA GLY A 304 10.84 -22.38 -3.07
C GLY A 304 9.99 -21.39 -3.88
N PRO A 305 10.31 -20.08 -3.90
CA PRO A 305 9.60 -19.11 -4.74
C PRO A 305 9.67 -19.43 -6.23
N ILE A 306 10.80 -19.99 -6.71
CA ILE A 306 10.96 -20.39 -8.11
C ILE A 306 9.97 -21.51 -8.45
N VAL A 307 9.85 -22.54 -7.62
CA VAL A 307 8.90 -23.65 -7.82
C VAL A 307 7.45 -23.17 -7.66
N ALA A 308 7.19 -22.25 -6.73
CA ALA A 308 5.88 -21.60 -6.54
C ALA A 308 5.40 -20.85 -7.79
N ALA A 309 6.31 -20.24 -8.55
CA ALA A 309 6.01 -19.59 -9.83
C ALA A 309 6.01 -20.58 -11.00
N ALA A 310 7.01 -21.45 -11.09
CA ALA A 310 7.28 -22.29 -12.24
C ALA A 310 6.28 -23.44 -12.41
N VAL A 311 5.84 -24.12 -11.34
CA VAL A 311 4.93 -25.27 -11.45
C VAL A 311 3.52 -24.85 -11.93
N PRO A 312 2.87 -23.82 -11.34
CA PRO A 312 1.59 -23.35 -11.86
C PRO A 312 1.68 -22.81 -13.29
N GLN A 313 2.79 -22.14 -13.65
CA GLN A 313 2.98 -21.62 -15.01
C GLN A 313 3.33 -22.71 -16.03
N PHE A 314 4.04 -23.78 -15.64
CA PHE A 314 4.24 -24.97 -16.46
C PHE A 314 2.90 -25.58 -16.85
N ILE A 315 2.08 -25.94 -15.86
CA ILE A 315 0.82 -26.65 -16.12
C ILE A 315 -0.16 -25.71 -16.84
N SER A 316 -0.20 -24.44 -16.46
CA SER A 316 -1.00 -23.43 -17.14
C SER A 316 -0.65 -23.31 -18.63
N SER A 317 0.63 -23.08 -18.94
CA SER A 317 1.11 -22.91 -20.32
C SER A 317 0.94 -24.19 -21.15
N MET A 318 1.27 -25.34 -20.57
CA MET A 318 1.03 -26.66 -21.16
C MET A 318 -0.45 -26.89 -21.50
N THR A 319 -1.38 -26.40 -20.66
CA THR A 319 -2.82 -26.60 -20.88
C THR A 319 -3.35 -25.67 -21.97
N HIS A 320 -3.21 -24.34 -21.84
CA HIS A 320 -3.88 -23.40 -22.76
C HIS A 320 -3.12 -23.19 -24.08
N LEU A 321 -1.81 -22.87 -24.03
CA LEU A 321 -0.99 -22.69 -25.24
C LEU A 321 -0.52 -24.03 -25.84
N GLY A 322 -0.28 -25.00 -24.97
CA GLY A 322 0.15 -26.34 -25.34
C GLY A 322 -0.97 -27.16 -25.96
N PHE A 323 -1.82 -27.77 -25.13
CA PHE A 323 -2.89 -28.67 -25.59
C PHE A 323 -4.00 -27.92 -26.34
N VAL A 324 -4.68 -26.98 -25.70
CA VAL A 324 -5.94 -26.41 -26.24
C VAL A 324 -5.72 -25.64 -27.53
N ARG A 325 -4.79 -24.66 -27.56
CA ARG A 325 -4.48 -23.89 -28.77
C ARG A 325 -3.97 -24.78 -29.91
N THR A 326 -3.10 -25.75 -29.62
CA THR A 326 -2.55 -26.63 -30.66
C THR A 326 -3.62 -27.54 -31.25
N ALA A 327 -4.42 -28.22 -30.41
CA ALA A 327 -5.48 -29.11 -30.88
C ALA A 327 -6.46 -28.35 -31.77
N THR A 328 -6.91 -27.17 -31.32
CA THR A 328 -7.78 -26.29 -32.11
C THR A 328 -7.11 -25.83 -33.42
N SER A 329 -5.81 -25.54 -33.40
CA SER A 329 -5.07 -25.13 -34.61
C SER A 329 -4.89 -26.28 -35.61
N ASP A 330 -4.65 -27.50 -35.16
CA ASP A 330 -4.49 -28.67 -36.03
C ASP A 330 -5.86 -29.14 -36.57
N GLU A 331 -6.93 -29.05 -35.78
CA GLU A 331 -8.32 -29.28 -36.21
C GLU A 331 -8.76 -28.25 -37.25
N MET A 332 -8.56 -26.94 -37.00
CA MET A 332 -8.94 -25.88 -37.94
C MET A 332 -8.12 -25.87 -39.24
N LYS A 333 -6.94 -26.52 -39.28
CA LYS A 333 -6.22 -26.80 -40.54
C LYS A 333 -6.88 -27.91 -41.35
N SER A 334 -7.47 -28.89 -40.68
CA SER A 334 -8.20 -30.01 -41.30
C SER A 334 -9.57 -29.56 -41.81
N ALA A 335 -10.36 -28.92 -40.94
CA ALA A 335 -11.76 -28.58 -41.19
C ALA A 335 -11.97 -27.42 -42.18
N VAL A 336 -11.00 -26.51 -42.32
CA VAL A 336 -11.10 -25.35 -43.24
C VAL A 336 -9.95 -25.39 -44.27
N PRO A 337 -10.00 -26.30 -45.27
CA PRO A 337 -8.99 -26.34 -46.33
C PRO A 337 -9.11 -25.09 -47.24
N GLY A 338 -8.07 -24.24 -47.25
CA GLY A 338 -8.09 -23.00 -48.03
C GLY A 338 -7.01 -22.00 -47.61
N LYS A 339 -6.62 -21.14 -48.57
CA LYS A 339 -5.63 -20.04 -48.42
C LYS A 339 -6.22 -18.64 -48.61
N SER A 340 -7.55 -18.50 -48.70
CA SER A 340 -8.19 -17.17 -48.77
C SER A 340 -7.98 -16.37 -47.48
N SER A 341 -8.14 -15.05 -47.57
CA SER A 341 -8.22 -14.13 -46.43
C SER A 341 -9.21 -14.64 -45.39
N ASP A 342 -10.38 -15.03 -45.86
CA ASP A 342 -11.55 -15.29 -45.02
C ASP A 342 -11.40 -16.63 -44.29
N ALA A 343 -10.86 -17.65 -44.97
CA ALA A 343 -10.49 -18.92 -44.36
C ALA A 343 -9.38 -18.75 -43.31
N SER A 344 -8.44 -17.83 -43.55
CA SER A 344 -7.35 -17.53 -42.62
C SER A 344 -7.85 -16.74 -41.39
N MET A 345 -8.77 -15.80 -41.60
CA MET A 345 -9.41 -15.02 -40.54
C MET A 345 -10.34 -15.89 -39.69
N LEU A 346 -11.12 -16.80 -40.30
CA LEU A 346 -11.95 -17.77 -39.57
C LEU A 346 -11.11 -18.70 -38.69
N LYS A 347 -9.99 -19.22 -39.21
CA LYS A 347 -9.01 -20.00 -38.41
C LYS A 347 -8.46 -19.19 -37.23
N ALA A 348 -8.06 -17.94 -37.47
CA ALA A 348 -7.55 -17.05 -36.43
C ALA A 348 -8.62 -16.73 -35.37
N ALA A 349 -9.87 -16.52 -35.77
CA ALA A 349 -11.00 -16.27 -34.88
C ALA A 349 -11.28 -17.46 -33.96
N VAL A 350 -11.42 -18.68 -34.51
CA VAL A 350 -11.70 -19.88 -33.71
C VAL A 350 -10.53 -20.24 -32.80
N VAL A 351 -9.30 -20.30 -33.33
CA VAL A 351 -8.10 -20.61 -32.53
C VAL A 351 -7.87 -19.56 -31.45
N GLY A 352 -8.11 -18.29 -31.78
CA GLY A 352 -7.91 -17.16 -30.88
C GLY A 352 -8.93 -17.08 -29.75
N LEU A 353 -10.21 -17.22 -30.07
CA LEU A 353 -11.28 -17.25 -29.07
C LEU A 353 -11.08 -18.42 -28.12
N VAL A 354 -10.85 -19.64 -28.64
CA VAL A 354 -10.62 -20.83 -27.81
C VAL A 354 -9.36 -20.69 -26.95
N ALA A 355 -8.27 -20.12 -27.47
CA ALA A 355 -7.06 -19.87 -26.69
C ALA A 355 -7.27 -18.80 -25.59
N GLY A 356 -8.04 -17.74 -25.86
CA GLY A 356 -8.36 -16.71 -24.87
C GLY A 356 -9.30 -17.19 -23.77
N VAL A 357 -10.34 -17.95 -24.12
CA VAL A 357 -11.23 -18.65 -23.17
C VAL A 357 -10.42 -19.62 -22.30
N ALA A 358 -9.54 -20.42 -22.91
CA ALA A 358 -8.67 -21.33 -22.19
C ALA A 358 -7.67 -20.59 -21.28
N HIS A 359 -7.15 -19.44 -21.69
CA HIS A 359 -6.26 -18.63 -20.85
C HIS A 359 -6.98 -18.15 -19.57
N GLU A 360 -8.26 -17.78 -19.66
CA GLU A 360 -9.05 -17.38 -18.49
C GLU A 360 -9.45 -18.57 -17.62
N GLY A 361 -10.04 -19.61 -18.20
CA GLY A 361 -10.42 -20.82 -17.46
C GLY A 361 -9.22 -21.47 -16.76
N VAL A 362 -8.06 -21.57 -17.43
CA VAL A 362 -6.86 -22.14 -16.82
C VAL A 362 -6.27 -21.22 -15.74
N THR A 363 -6.38 -19.90 -15.87
CA THR A 363 -5.89 -18.97 -14.85
C THR A 363 -6.78 -18.93 -13.61
N ASN A 364 -8.11 -19.01 -13.77
CA ASN A 364 -9.05 -18.79 -12.67
C ASN A 364 -9.57 -20.11 -12.04
N LEU A 365 -9.50 -21.24 -12.74
CA LEU A 365 -9.86 -22.58 -12.22
C LEU A 365 -8.62 -23.45 -11.96
N VAL A 366 -7.78 -23.65 -12.99
CA VAL A 366 -6.72 -24.66 -12.93
C VAL A 366 -5.55 -24.24 -12.02
N LYS A 367 -5.11 -22.98 -12.06
CA LYS A 367 -4.04 -22.50 -11.16
C LYS A 367 -4.42 -22.58 -9.67
N PRO A 368 -5.61 -22.11 -9.20
CA PRO A 368 -6.00 -22.27 -7.80
C PRO A 368 -6.11 -23.73 -7.37
N LEU A 369 -6.68 -24.62 -8.20
CA LEU A 369 -6.77 -26.05 -7.90
C LEU A 369 -5.40 -26.71 -7.75
N ILE A 370 -4.41 -26.34 -8.58
CA ILE A 370 -3.03 -26.81 -8.46
C ILE A 370 -2.40 -26.29 -7.15
N GLN A 371 -2.57 -25.00 -6.85
CA GLN A 371 -2.03 -24.40 -5.62
C GLN A 371 -2.61 -25.07 -4.37
N ALA A 372 -3.92 -25.33 -4.34
CA ALA A 372 -4.57 -26.08 -3.27
C ALA A 372 -4.15 -27.56 -3.22
N GLY A 373 -3.91 -28.22 -4.35
CA GLY A 373 -3.35 -29.57 -4.38
C GLY A 373 -1.93 -29.65 -3.79
N LEU A 374 -1.10 -28.66 -4.11
CA LEU A 374 0.26 -28.51 -3.57
C LEU A 374 0.26 -28.17 -2.07
N GLN A 375 -0.74 -27.41 -1.59
CA GLN A 375 -0.99 -27.16 -0.17
C GLN A 375 -1.48 -28.43 0.56
N LYS A 376 -2.49 -29.12 0.02
CA LYS A 376 -3.08 -30.33 0.62
C LYS A 376 -2.09 -31.50 0.74
N THR A 377 -1.07 -31.54 -0.12
CA THR A 377 0.01 -32.54 -0.05
C THR A 377 1.16 -32.16 0.90
N GLY A 378 1.12 -30.97 1.51
CA GLY A 378 2.23 -30.42 2.31
C GLY A 378 3.51 -30.16 1.51
N LEU A 379 3.44 -30.24 0.17
CA LEU A 379 4.61 -30.03 -0.69
C LEU A 379 5.02 -28.56 -0.70
N ASN A 380 4.06 -27.65 -0.55
CA ASN A 380 4.30 -26.23 -0.35
C ASN A 380 5.22 -25.95 0.85
N GLU A 381 4.98 -26.58 2.00
CA GLU A 381 5.78 -26.40 3.21
C GLU A 381 7.15 -27.08 3.07
N ARG A 382 7.17 -28.34 2.60
CA ARG A 382 8.40 -29.11 2.39
C ARG A 382 9.37 -28.44 1.41
N MET A 383 8.85 -27.79 0.37
CA MET A 383 9.64 -27.09 -0.66
C MET A 383 9.72 -25.57 -0.43
N ASN A 384 9.18 -25.04 0.67
CA ASN A 384 9.13 -23.61 0.99
C ASN A 384 8.55 -22.75 -0.16
N MET A 385 7.46 -23.22 -0.78
CA MET A 385 6.81 -22.61 -1.95
C MET A 385 6.04 -21.35 -1.57
N VAL A 386 6.77 -20.27 -1.32
CA VAL A 386 6.21 -18.96 -0.95
C VAL A 386 6.26 -18.03 -2.18
N PRO A 387 5.11 -17.51 -2.67
CA PRO A 387 5.10 -16.55 -3.77
C PRO A 387 5.78 -15.23 -3.36
N LEU A 388 6.21 -14.44 -4.35
CA LEU A 388 6.77 -13.11 -4.11
C LEU A 388 5.72 -12.03 -4.33
N LYS A 389 5.75 -11.01 -3.49
CA LYS A 389 4.89 -9.82 -3.56
C LYS A 389 5.74 -8.57 -3.50
N GLY A 390 5.37 -7.54 -4.28
CA GLY A 390 5.98 -6.23 -4.16
C GLY A 390 5.70 -5.65 -2.77
N ILE A 391 6.72 -5.06 -2.15
CA ILE A 391 6.56 -4.37 -0.85
C ILE A 391 5.48 -3.28 -0.93
N ASP A 392 4.98 -2.77 0.20
CA ASP A 392 4.23 -1.52 0.15
C ASP A 392 5.18 -0.35 -0.21
N THR A 393 4.71 0.62 -0.98
CA THR A 393 5.48 1.81 -1.36
C THR A 393 5.47 2.83 -0.23
N ASN A 394 4.33 3.02 0.41
CA ASN A 394 4.13 4.10 1.38
C ASN A 394 4.84 3.78 2.70
N SER A 395 4.93 2.49 3.09
CA SER A 395 5.68 2.07 4.27
C SER A 395 7.19 2.29 4.17
N VAL A 396 7.80 2.25 2.98
CA VAL A 396 9.26 2.41 2.79
C VAL A 396 9.69 3.77 2.26
N ILE A 397 8.73 4.56 1.75
CA ILE A 397 8.92 5.97 1.40
C ILE A 397 7.69 6.69 1.98
N PRO A 398 7.73 7.08 3.27
CA PRO A 398 6.61 7.74 3.93
C PRO A 398 6.42 9.17 3.41
N ASP A 399 5.30 9.81 3.75
CA ASP A 399 5.06 11.22 3.45
C ASP A 399 6.04 12.10 4.25
N PRO A 400 6.43 13.28 3.76
CA PRO A 400 7.46 14.09 4.38
C PRO A 400 7.03 14.66 5.74
N PHE A 401 8.03 14.96 6.58
CA PHE A 401 7.85 15.67 7.85
C PHE A 401 7.24 17.08 7.65
N GLU A 402 6.34 17.49 8.53
CA GLU A 402 5.82 18.87 8.61
C GLU A 402 6.85 19.84 9.21
N PHE A 403 7.79 19.34 10.01
CA PHE A 403 8.84 20.10 10.67
C PHE A 403 10.22 19.82 10.04
N LYS A 404 11.12 20.78 10.22
CA LYS A 404 12.54 20.70 9.87
C LYS A 404 13.40 21.09 11.06
N ASN A 405 14.68 20.71 10.99
CA ASN A 405 15.72 21.24 11.86
C ASN A 405 16.36 22.47 11.20
N GLU A 406 16.20 23.63 11.83
CA GLU A 406 16.78 24.89 11.37
C GLU A 406 17.66 25.44 12.50
N ASP A 407 18.98 25.30 12.36
CA ASP A 407 20.01 25.66 13.35
C ASP A 407 19.77 25.13 14.79
N GLY A 408 19.16 23.93 14.90
CA GLY A 408 18.81 23.31 16.18
C GLY A 408 17.40 23.63 16.68
N ALA A 409 16.63 24.45 15.97
CA ALA A 409 15.22 24.71 16.26
C ALA A 409 14.29 23.76 15.49
N LEU A 410 13.23 23.29 16.16
CA LEU A 410 12.10 22.61 15.51
C LEU A 410 11.19 23.65 14.86
N VAL A 411 11.32 23.82 13.54
CA VAL A 411 10.57 24.83 12.77
C VAL A 411 9.59 24.14 11.82
N LYS A 412 8.35 24.63 11.74
CA LYS A 412 7.39 24.10 10.76
C LYS A 412 7.77 24.56 9.35
N LYS A 413 7.80 23.62 8.40
CA LYS A 413 8.08 23.90 6.99
C LYS A 413 7.02 24.82 6.39
N THR A 414 7.46 25.65 5.46
CA THR A 414 6.58 26.45 4.60
C THR A 414 5.80 25.57 3.64
N ALA A 415 4.71 26.09 3.08
CA ALA A 415 3.93 25.37 2.07
C ALA A 415 4.74 25.06 0.80
N GLN A 416 5.74 25.89 0.47
CA GLN A 416 6.65 25.63 -0.64
C GLN A 416 7.57 24.45 -0.35
N GLU A 417 8.27 24.45 0.80
CA GLU A 417 9.14 23.33 1.22
C GLU A 417 8.35 22.00 1.29
N MET A 418 7.11 22.02 1.81
CA MET A 418 6.23 20.84 1.79
C MET A 418 5.91 20.37 0.37
N THR A 419 5.64 21.28 -0.56
CA THR A 419 5.33 20.93 -1.97
C THR A 419 6.56 20.33 -2.67
N GLU A 420 7.75 20.86 -2.38
CA GLU A 420 9.02 20.36 -2.93
C GLU A 420 9.35 18.95 -2.38
N ASP A 421 9.17 18.74 -1.07
CA ASP A 421 9.35 17.43 -0.43
C ASP A 421 8.30 16.40 -0.87
N GLU A 422 7.03 16.79 -1.04
CA GLU A 422 5.98 15.92 -1.59
C GLU A 422 6.29 15.51 -3.04
N ALA A 423 6.80 16.42 -3.86
CA ALA A 423 7.25 16.13 -5.22
C ALA A 423 8.46 15.18 -5.23
N PHE A 424 9.41 15.36 -4.31
CA PHE A 424 10.55 14.45 -4.13
C PHE A 424 10.09 13.04 -3.72
N VAL A 425 9.22 12.93 -2.71
CA VAL A 425 8.62 11.66 -2.28
C VAL A 425 7.85 11.00 -3.42
N ALA A 426 7.05 11.76 -4.19
CA ALA A 426 6.35 11.23 -5.36
C ALA A 426 7.32 10.69 -6.43
N GLY A 427 8.46 11.35 -6.65
CA GLY A 427 9.54 10.90 -7.53
C GLY A 427 10.14 9.56 -7.08
N GLU A 428 10.54 9.45 -5.81
CA GLU A 428 11.11 8.22 -5.26
C GLU A 428 10.10 7.07 -5.26
N ARG A 429 8.83 7.35 -4.92
CA ARG A 429 7.72 6.38 -5.03
C ARG A 429 7.53 5.90 -6.47
N ALA A 430 7.65 6.79 -7.46
CA ALA A 430 7.61 6.42 -8.87
C ALA A 430 8.79 5.52 -9.28
N VAL A 431 10.02 5.81 -8.83
CA VAL A 431 11.21 4.96 -9.06
C VAL A 431 11.01 3.56 -8.46
N LEU A 432 10.55 3.45 -7.22
CA LEU A 432 10.26 2.17 -6.58
C LEU A 432 9.13 1.41 -7.31
N ASN A 433 8.06 2.10 -7.70
CA ASN A 433 6.96 1.51 -8.46
C ASN A 433 7.42 1.00 -9.84
N GLN A 434 8.30 1.73 -10.55
CA GLN A 434 8.93 1.25 -11.79
C GLN A 434 9.69 -0.05 -11.56
N LYS A 435 10.49 -0.16 -10.48
CA LYS A 435 11.18 -1.42 -10.14
C LYS A 435 10.24 -2.58 -9.81
N LYS A 436 9.04 -2.33 -9.28
CA LYS A 436 8.00 -3.36 -9.03
C LYS A 436 7.42 -3.91 -10.33
N VAL A 437 7.34 -3.09 -11.38
CA VAL A 437 6.75 -3.50 -12.67
C VAL A 437 7.79 -3.92 -13.72
N GLN A 438 9.08 -3.65 -13.52
CA GLN A 438 10.20 -3.98 -14.44
C GLN A 438 10.18 -5.40 -15.02
N VAL A 439 9.70 -6.36 -14.24
CA VAL A 439 9.66 -7.82 -14.53
C VAL A 439 8.25 -8.32 -14.86
N SER A 440 7.28 -7.42 -15.00
CA SER A 440 5.88 -7.71 -15.31
C SER A 440 5.54 -7.37 -16.75
N SER A 441 4.41 -7.86 -17.26
CA SER A 441 3.94 -7.62 -18.63
C SER A 441 3.51 -6.19 -18.94
N THR A 442 3.67 -5.23 -18.01
CA THR A 442 3.48 -3.81 -18.31
C THR A 442 4.77 -3.10 -18.72
N HIS A 443 5.93 -3.74 -18.55
CA HIS A 443 7.25 -3.14 -18.77
C HIS A 443 8.04 -3.89 -19.85
N PRO A 444 8.80 -3.20 -20.74
CA PRO A 444 9.50 -3.82 -21.87
C PRO A 444 10.35 -5.04 -21.50
N LEU A 445 11.18 -4.92 -20.45
CA LEU A 445 12.02 -6.04 -19.97
C LEU A 445 11.20 -7.25 -19.48
N GLY A 446 10.03 -7.02 -18.87
CA GLY A 446 9.17 -8.08 -18.36
C GLY A 446 8.45 -8.84 -19.45
N GLU A 447 8.19 -8.20 -20.61
CA GLU A 447 7.73 -8.84 -21.84
C GLU A 447 8.84 -9.58 -22.61
N MET A 448 10.10 -9.08 -22.59
CA MET A 448 11.22 -9.78 -23.23
C MET A 448 11.50 -11.16 -22.61
N ILE A 449 11.26 -11.34 -21.31
CA ILE A 449 11.48 -12.62 -20.61
C ILE A 449 10.65 -13.77 -21.22
N PRO A 450 9.31 -13.69 -21.36
CA PRO A 450 8.54 -14.71 -22.06
C PRO A 450 8.92 -14.83 -23.54
N TYR A 451 9.22 -13.74 -24.27
CA TYR A 451 9.66 -13.87 -25.67
C TYR A 451 10.92 -14.73 -25.81
N GLY A 452 11.93 -14.48 -24.97
CA GLY A 452 13.15 -15.30 -24.92
C GLY A 452 12.87 -16.75 -24.48
N ALA A 453 12.03 -16.95 -23.46
CA ALA A 453 11.71 -18.28 -22.94
C ALA A 453 10.90 -19.15 -23.94
N PHE A 454 9.94 -18.57 -24.66
CA PHE A 454 9.17 -19.28 -25.68
C PHE A 454 9.95 -19.51 -26.98
N GLY A 455 10.88 -18.62 -27.34
CA GLY A 455 11.89 -18.89 -28.38
C GLY A 455 12.83 -20.04 -27.97
N GLY A 456 13.38 -20.00 -26.75
CA GLY A 456 14.25 -21.04 -26.20
C GLY A 456 13.57 -22.40 -26.03
N GLY A 457 12.28 -22.44 -25.71
CA GLY A 457 11.49 -23.68 -25.63
C GLY A 457 11.48 -24.49 -26.94
N GLN A 458 11.72 -23.84 -28.08
CA GLN A 458 11.78 -24.52 -29.38
C GLN A 458 13.10 -25.28 -29.58
N ALA A 459 14.18 -24.87 -28.91
CA ALA A 459 15.39 -25.69 -28.80
C ALA A 459 15.11 -26.97 -27.98
N VAL A 460 14.35 -26.86 -26.89
CA VAL A 460 13.91 -28.01 -26.10
C VAL A 460 13.02 -28.95 -26.92
N ARG A 461 12.13 -28.39 -27.77
CA ARG A 461 11.30 -29.16 -28.71
C ARG A 461 12.15 -29.95 -29.70
N GLN A 462 13.24 -29.35 -30.21
CA GLN A 462 14.18 -30.02 -31.10
C GLN A 462 14.98 -31.09 -30.36
N MET A 463 15.39 -30.86 -29.11
CA MET A 463 16.02 -31.90 -28.28
C MET A 463 15.07 -33.09 -28.03
N LEU A 464 13.81 -32.86 -27.68
CA LEU A 464 12.81 -33.94 -27.49
C LEU A 464 12.64 -34.79 -28.76
N HIS A 465 12.69 -34.16 -29.94
CA HIS A 465 12.68 -34.82 -31.23
C HIS A 465 13.96 -35.64 -31.48
N ASP A 466 15.14 -35.06 -31.24
CA ASP A 466 16.43 -35.64 -31.61
C ASP A 466 16.95 -36.71 -30.62
N PHE A 467 16.36 -36.81 -29.43
CA PHE A 467 16.59 -37.87 -28.43
C PHE A 467 15.55 -39.03 -28.51
N ASN A 468 14.79 -39.14 -29.61
CA ASN A 468 13.91 -40.27 -29.95
C ASN A 468 12.72 -40.61 -29.00
N GLN A 469 12.51 -39.90 -27.89
CA GLN A 469 11.46 -40.28 -26.93
C GLN A 469 10.04 -39.83 -27.31
N ILE A 470 9.88 -38.68 -28.00
CA ILE A 470 8.59 -38.24 -28.54
C ILE A 470 8.82 -37.46 -29.85
N SER A 471 8.07 -37.77 -30.91
CA SER A 471 8.10 -36.94 -32.13
C SER A 471 7.67 -35.50 -31.80
N GLY A 472 8.56 -34.54 -32.09
CA GLY A 472 8.35 -33.10 -31.87
C GLY A 472 7.18 -32.47 -32.65
N GLN A 473 6.47 -33.22 -33.48
CA GLN A 473 5.23 -32.80 -34.13
C GLN A 473 3.95 -33.18 -33.35
N THR A 474 4.04 -34.09 -32.38
CA THR A 474 2.89 -34.52 -31.56
C THR A 474 2.31 -33.38 -30.73
N LEU A 475 1.02 -33.49 -30.41
CA LEU A 475 0.32 -32.58 -29.50
C LEU A 475 1.02 -32.52 -28.12
N THR A 476 1.40 -33.67 -27.58
CA THR A 476 2.08 -33.79 -26.28
C THR A 476 3.46 -33.12 -26.29
N ALA A 477 4.28 -33.28 -27.33
CA ALA A 477 5.58 -32.61 -27.41
C ALA A 477 5.43 -31.08 -27.48
N LYS A 478 4.50 -30.59 -28.31
CA LYS A 478 4.16 -29.15 -28.38
C LYS A 478 3.68 -28.63 -27.03
N ALA A 479 2.88 -29.41 -26.29
CA ALA A 479 2.37 -29.04 -24.98
C ALA A 479 3.47 -28.99 -23.90
N LEU A 480 4.32 -30.01 -23.82
CA LEU A 480 5.46 -30.04 -22.90
C LEU A 480 6.44 -28.89 -23.15
N THR A 481 6.76 -28.60 -24.42
CA THR A 481 7.54 -27.41 -24.81
C THR A 481 6.91 -26.13 -24.29
N SER A 482 5.60 -25.96 -24.45
CA SER A 482 4.88 -24.78 -23.98
C SER A 482 4.91 -24.66 -22.44
N GLY A 483 4.77 -25.78 -21.73
CA GLY A 483 4.94 -25.84 -20.28
C GLY A 483 6.34 -25.43 -19.83
N MET A 484 7.38 -26.00 -20.45
CA MET A 484 8.78 -25.67 -20.12
C MET A 484 9.10 -24.19 -20.40
N ALA A 485 8.61 -23.63 -21.51
CA ALA A 485 8.75 -22.20 -21.79
C ALA A 485 8.07 -21.32 -20.71
N GLY A 486 6.86 -21.70 -20.27
CA GLY A 486 6.16 -21.03 -19.17
C GLY A 486 6.93 -21.10 -17.84
N ALA A 487 7.50 -22.26 -17.52
CA ALA A 487 8.33 -22.47 -16.34
C ALA A 487 9.62 -21.63 -16.37
N ILE A 488 10.31 -21.58 -17.51
CA ILE A 488 11.54 -20.79 -17.70
C ILE A 488 11.24 -19.29 -17.59
N SER A 489 10.14 -18.83 -18.19
CA SER A 489 9.69 -17.44 -18.10
C SER A 489 9.43 -17.04 -16.65
N ALA A 490 8.61 -17.83 -15.93
CA ALA A 490 8.28 -17.60 -14.53
C ALA A 490 9.52 -17.64 -13.63
N THR A 491 10.41 -18.63 -13.82
CA THR A 491 11.69 -18.74 -13.10
C THR A 491 12.55 -17.50 -13.30
N THR A 492 12.69 -17.03 -14.53
CA THR A 492 13.49 -15.86 -14.88
C THR A 492 12.92 -14.58 -14.25
N GLN A 493 11.59 -14.40 -14.31
CA GLN A 493 10.89 -13.32 -13.62
C GLN A 493 11.13 -13.37 -12.11
N THR A 494 10.96 -14.53 -11.47
CA THR A 494 11.20 -14.71 -10.01
C THR A 494 12.65 -14.45 -9.61
N ILE A 495 13.64 -14.88 -10.41
CA ILE A 495 15.06 -14.59 -10.15
C ILE A 495 15.35 -13.09 -10.27
N ALA A 496 14.77 -12.41 -11.26
CA ALA A 496 14.87 -10.96 -11.39
C ALA A 496 14.18 -10.22 -10.23
N GLN A 497 13.01 -10.68 -9.78
CA GLN A 497 12.32 -10.19 -8.57
C GLN A 497 13.18 -10.38 -7.32
N LEU A 498 13.85 -11.53 -7.15
CA LEU A 498 14.74 -11.82 -6.02
C LEU A 498 15.97 -10.90 -5.97
N LYS A 499 16.49 -10.50 -7.14
CA LYS A 499 17.65 -9.59 -7.27
C LYS A 499 17.26 -8.10 -7.25
N SER A 500 15.98 -7.76 -7.42
CA SER A 500 15.52 -6.37 -7.50
C SER A 500 15.57 -5.67 -6.14
N ASN A 501 16.36 -4.61 -6.08
CA ASN A 501 16.55 -3.74 -4.93
C ASN A 501 16.36 -2.26 -5.33
N TYR A 502 15.66 -1.52 -4.49
CA TYR A 502 15.65 -0.07 -4.46
C TYR A 502 16.75 0.39 -3.50
N VAL A 503 17.35 1.54 -3.78
CA VAL A 503 18.34 2.18 -2.92
C VAL A 503 17.76 3.55 -2.63
N ASP A 504 17.51 3.84 -1.36
CA ASP A 504 16.91 5.10 -0.94
C ASP A 504 17.97 6.22 -0.86
N PRO A 505 17.56 7.49 -0.61
CA PRO A 505 18.48 8.62 -0.49
C PRO A 505 19.52 8.48 0.63
N GLN A 506 19.25 7.65 1.66
CA GLN A 506 20.17 7.34 2.75
C GLN A 506 21.12 6.18 2.42
N GLY A 507 21.02 5.57 1.23
CA GLY A 507 21.86 4.47 0.77
C GLY A 507 21.42 3.08 1.27
N ARG A 508 20.27 2.97 1.94
CA ARG A 508 19.71 1.70 2.42
C ARG A 508 19.24 0.86 1.23
N LYS A 509 19.61 -0.42 1.23
CA LYS A 509 19.21 -1.39 0.20
C LYS A 509 17.91 -2.06 0.62
N ILE A 510 16.83 -1.71 -0.07
CA ILE A 510 15.48 -2.19 0.23
C ILE A 510 15.06 -3.19 -0.86
N PRO A 511 14.72 -4.45 -0.53
CA PRO A 511 14.31 -5.44 -1.52
C PRO A 511 12.92 -5.07 -2.05
N VAL A 512 12.77 -4.99 -3.38
CA VAL A 512 11.53 -4.50 -4.03
C VAL A 512 10.35 -5.47 -3.87
N PHE A 513 10.66 -6.74 -3.61
CA PHE A 513 9.69 -7.80 -3.32
C PHE A 513 10.08 -8.51 -2.02
N THR A 514 9.13 -9.18 -1.39
CA THR A 514 9.36 -10.12 -0.27
C THR A 514 8.43 -11.33 -0.40
N PRO A 515 8.68 -12.44 0.33
CA PRO A 515 7.82 -13.62 0.29
C PRO A 515 6.47 -13.38 0.97
N GLU A 516 5.36 -13.64 0.28
CA GLU A 516 4.01 -13.54 0.86
C GLU A 516 3.56 -14.91 1.41
N ARG A 517 3.69 -15.08 2.73
CA ARG A 517 3.27 -16.29 3.47
C ARG A 517 1.78 -16.27 3.85
N LYS A 518 0.90 -15.87 2.94
CA LYS A 518 -0.56 -15.94 3.17
C LYS A 518 -1.10 -17.31 2.78
N ASN A 519 -1.96 -17.86 3.62
CA ASN A 519 -2.79 -19.00 3.25
C ASN A 519 -3.82 -18.52 2.21
N ALA A 520 -3.89 -19.20 1.06
CA ALA A 520 -4.90 -18.92 0.05
C ALA A 520 -6.24 -19.52 0.50
N ASP A 521 -7.33 -18.77 0.33
CA ASP A 521 -8.69 -19.25 0.59
C ASP A 521 -9.29 -19.71 -0.73
N LEU A 522 -9.04 -20.98 -1.06
CA LEU A 522 -9.46 -21.58 -2.32
C LEU A 522 -10.95 -21.38 -2.62
N GLY A 523 -11.82 -21.46 -1.62
CA GLY A 523 -13.27 -21.32 -1.80
C GLY A 523 -13.63 -19.90 -2.25
N LYS A 524 -13.04 -18.90 -1.60
CA LYS A 524 -13.23 -17.48 -1.91
C LYS A 524 -12.59 -17.07 -3.24
N ASP A 525 -11.42 -17.62 -3.55
CA ASP A 525 -10.68 -17.31 -4.78
C ASP A 525 -11.35 -17.93 -6.03
N LEU A 526 -11.84 -19.18 -5.95
CA LEU A 526 -12.59 -19.83 -7.03
C LEU A 526 -13.95 -19.15 -7.28
N ALA A 527 -14.70 -18.85 -6.22
CA ALA A 527 -16.02 -18.24 -6.34
C ALA A 527 -15.96 -16.85 -7.01
N LYS A 528 -14.95 -16.04 -6.69
CA LYS A 528 -14.75 -14.71 -7.28
C LYS A 528 -14.15 -14.75 -8.69
N GLY A 529 -13.28 -15.72 -8.98
CA GLY A 529 -12.59 -15.79 -10.27
C GLY A 529 -13.45 -16.27 -11.44
N LEU A 530 -14.62 -16.87 -11.17
CA LEU A 530 -15.45 -17.53 -12.19
C LEU A 530 -16.87 -16.97 -12.30
N ASP A 531 -17.28 -16.03 -11.44
CA ASP A 531 -18.63 -15.46 -11.53
C ASP A 531 -18.75 -14.48 -12.71
N LEU A 532 -19.24 -14.99 -13.84
CA LEU A 532 -19.58 -14.18 -15.01
C LEU A 532 -20.73 -13.19 -14.75
N ARG A 533 -21.36 -13.14 -13.57
CA ARG A 533 -22.28 -12.06 -13.18
C ARG A 533 -21.52 -10.78 -12.80
N GLU A 534 -20.26 -10.89 -12.40
CA GLU A 534 -19.38 -9.75 -12.15
C GLU A 534 -18.91 -9.11 -13.47
N ALA A 535 -19.21 -7.82 -13.65
CA ALA A 535 -18.88 -7.08 -14.88
C ALA A 535 -17.36 -7.02 -15.13
N THR A 536 -16.55 -7.02 -14.07
CA THR A 536 -15.08 -7.05 -14.13
C THR A 536 -14.56 -8.37 -14.70
N VAL A 537 -15.15 -9.50 -14.30
CA VAL A 537 -14.80 -10.84 -14.79
C VAL A 537 -15.17 -11.00 -16.26
N ARG A 538 -16.38 -10.57 -16.67
CA ARG A 538 -16.77 -10.59 -18.10
C ARG A 538 -15.88 -9.71 -18.96
N THR A 539 -15.55 -8.50 -18.50
CA THR A 539 -14.69 -7.59 -19.27
C THR A 539 -13.28 -8.18 -19.43
N ALA A 540 -12.73 -8.84 -18.39
CA ALA A 540 -11.46 -9.55 -18.48
C ALA A 540 -11.52 -10.73 -19.48
N PHE A 541 -12.61 -11.51 -19.45
CA PHE A 541 -12.87 -12.61 -20.37
C PHE A 541 -12.96 -12.14 -21.84
N TYR A 542 -13.77 -11.13 -22.15
CA TYR A 542 -13.87 -10.57 -23.50
C TYR A 542 -12.53 -10.03 -23.98
N SER A 543 -11.80 -9.30 -23.12
CA SER A 543 -10.48 -8.76 -23.46
C SER A 543 -9.51 -9.89 -23.84
N LYS A 544 -9.45 -10.98 -23.07
CA LYS A 544 -8.58 -12.13 -23.37
C LYS A 544 -9.03 -12.91 -24.62
N ALA A 545 -10.33 -13.10 -24.84
CA ALA A 545 -10.87 -13.74 -26.04
C ALA A 545 -10.55 -12.95 -27.31
N ILE A 546 -10.85 -11.66 -27.33
CA ILE A 546 -10.61 -10.75 -28.47
C ILE A 546 -9.10 -10.58 -28.72
N SER A 547 -8.28 -10.50 -27.66
CA SER A 547 -6.82 -10.51 -27.78
C SER A 547 -6.31 -11.78 -28.44
N GLY A 548 -6.84 -12.94 -28.05
CA GLY A 548 -6.48 -14.22 -28.65
C GLY A 548 -6.73 -14.27 -30.15
N ILE A 549 -7.82 -13.65 -30.63
CA ILE A 549 -8.14 -13.51 -32.06
C ILE A 549 -7.07 -12.69 -32.78
N GLN A 550 -6.78 -11.48 -32.30
CA GLN A 550 -5.75 -10.61 -32.89
C GLN A 550 -4.38 -11.30 -32.86
N SER A 551 -3.97 -11.88 -31.72
CA SER A 551 -2.73 -12.65 -31.58
C SER A 551 -2.62 -13.80 -32.58
N SER A 552 -3.72 -14.50 -32.84
CA SER A 552 -3.76 -15.62 -33.78
C SER A 552 -3.67 -15.16 -35.23
N ALA A 553 -4.30 -14.02 -35.56
CA ALA A 553 -4.20 -13.39 -36.87
C ALA A 553 -2.79 -12.87 -37.16
N VAL A 554 -2.17 -12.15 -36.21
CA VAL A 554 -0.79 -11.65 -36.31
C VAL A 554 0.21 -12.81 -36.41
N ASN A 555 0.04 -13.87 -35.61
CA ASN A 555 0.86 -15.08 -35.70
C ASN A 555 0.69 -15.83 -37.04
N ALA A 556 -0.46 -15.73 -37.72
CA ALA A 556 -0.67 -16.37 -39.02
C ALA A 556 0.14 -15.72 -40.16
N LEU A 557 0.65 -14.50 -39.95
CA LEU A 557 1.57 -13.81 -40.88
C LEU A 557 3.00 -14.35 -40.81
N VAL A 558 3.35 -15.10 -39.76
CA VAL A 558 4.70 -15.67 -39.59
C VAL A 558 4.84 -16.93 -40.44
N PRO A 559 5.92 -17.08 -41.24
CA PRO A 559 6.12 -18.25 -42.08
C PRO A 559 6.09 -19.58 -41.29
N PRO A 560 5.45 -20.64 -41.84
CA PRO A 560 5.38 -21.92 -41.14
C PRO A 560 6.77 -22.53 -40.95
N LEU A 561 6.95 -23.22 -39.82
CA LEU A 561 8.17 -23.97 -39.53
C LEU A 561 8.37 -25.08 -40.56
N ALA A 562 9.62 -25.31 -40.96
CA ALA A 562 10.00 -26.45 -41.78
C ALA A 562 9.64 -27.74 -41.02
N THR A 563 8.93 -28.64 -41.70
CA THR A 563 8.54 -29.95 -41.19
C THR A 563 9.24 -31.04 -42.00
N MET A 564 9.50 -32.20 -41.39
CA MET A 564 10.01 -33.36 -42.14
C MET A 564 8.90 -33.95 -43.02
N PRO A 565 9.23 -34.53 -44.18
CA PRO A 565 8.28 -35.29 -44.99
C PRO A 565 7.61 -36.40 -44.18
N LYS A 566 6.32 -36.65 -44.42
CA LYS A 566 5.62 -37.79 -43.80
C LYS A 566 6.26 -39.10 -44.29
N GLY A 567 6.87 -39.84 -43.38
CA GLY A 567 7.34 -41.21 -43.61
C GLY A 567 8.86 -41.42 -43.61
N GLU A 568 9.67 -40.36 -43.60
CA GLU A 568 11.13 -40.49 -43.61
C GLU A 568 11.74 -40.40 -42.19
N PRO A 569 12.55 -41.39 -41.75
CA PRO A 569 13.36 -41.27 -40.55
C PRO A 569 14.61 -40.41 -40.84
N GLY A 570 14.69 -39.22 -40.23
CA GLY A 570 15.81 -38.31 -40.41
C GLY A 570 15.91 -37.26 -39.31
N ARG A 571 16.97 -36.45 -39.35
CA ARG A 571 17.12 -35.21 -38.56
C ARG A 571 17.02 -34.01 -39.49
N LEU A 572 16.39 -32.94 -39.03
CA LEU A 572 16.46 -31.64 -39.74
C LEU A 572 17.93 -31.20 -39.83
N SER A 573 18.33 -30.60 -40.96
CA SER A 573 19.66 -30.02 -41.09
C SER A 573 19.86 -28.89 -40.07
N ALA A 574 21.09 -28.68 -39.60
CA ALA A 574 21.40 -27.63 -38.61
C ALA A 574 20.91 -26.23 -39.05
N GLY A 575 20.96 -25.92 -40.35
CA GLY A 575 20.41 -24.69 -40.91
C GLY A 575 18.87 -24.61 -40.83
N ASN A 576 18.15 -25.72 -41.06
CA ASN A 576 16.70 -25.77 -40.88
C ASN A 576 16.29 -25.75 -39.40
N ILE A 577 17.09 -26.32 -38.50
CA ILE A 577 16.91 -26.20 -37.05
C ILE A 577 17.05 -24.73 -36.64
N LEU A 578 18.14 -24.05 -37.03
CA LEU A 578 18.37 -22.64 -36.71
C LEU A 578 17.27 -21.74 -37.29
N ARG A 579 16.85 -21.99 -38.54
CA ARG A 579 15.70 -21.31 -39.18
C ARG A 579 14.40 -21.52 -38.41
N ASN A 580 14.11 -22.76 -37.97
CA ASN A 580 12.92 -23.06 -37.19
C ASN A 580 12.95 -22.39 -35.81
N MET A 581 14.11 -22.37 -35.14
CA MET A 581 14.28 -21.65 -33.88
C MET A 581 14.03 -20.15 -34.07
N ALA A 582 14.59 -19.53 -35.12
CA ALA A 582 14.36 -18.12 -35.43
C ALA A 582 12.88 -17.82 -35.73
N LEU A 583 12.26 -18.57 -36.65
CA LEU A 583 10.84 -18.41 -37.01
C LEU A 583 9.90 -18.64 -35.82
N ALA A 584 10.22 -19.58 -34.94
CA ALA A 584 9.40 -19.86 -33.77
C ALA A 584 9.62 -18.85 -32.63
N ALA A 585 10.80 -18.23 -32.51
CA ALA A 585 11.00 -17.06 -31.68
C ALA A 585 10.19 -15.86 -32.20
N THR A 586 10.23 -15.59 -33.51
CA THR A 586 9.39 -14.56 -34.16
C THR A 586 7.91 -14.83 -33.93
N GLY A 587 7.43 -16.06 -34.18
CA GLY A 587 6.04 -16.45 -33.93
C GLY A 587 5.61 -16.28 -32.47
N SER A 588 6.51 -16.59 -31.53
CA SER A 588 6.26 -16.38 -30.10
C SER A 588 6.10 -14.89 -29.77
N VAL A 589 6.99 -14.03 -30.27
CA VAL A 589 6.88 -12.56 -30.13
C VAL A 589 5.58 -12.05 -30.78
N SER A 590 5.29 -12.44 -32.02
CA SER A 590 4.11 -12.01 -32.79
C SER A 590 2.79 -12.39 -32.12
N TYR A 591 2.72 -13.55 -31.44
CA TYR A 591 1.53 -13.96 -30.70
C TYR A 591 1.42 -13.29 -29.32
N LEU A 592 2.52 -13.29 -28.57
CA LEU A 592 2.53 -12.85 -27.17
C LEU A 592 2.50 -11.33 -27.01
N SER A 593 3.03 -10.55 -27.96
CA SER A 593 3.01 -9.08 -27.90
C SER A 593 1.60 -8.52 -27.84
N THR A 594 0.70 -9.07 -28.65
CA THR A 594 -0.72 -8.71 -28.62
C THR A 594 -1.38 -9.13 -27.29
N LEU A 595 -1.08 -10.32 -26.75
CA LEU A 595 -1.64 -10.74 -25.47
C LEU A 595 -1.16 -9.86 -24.31
N TYR A 596 0.14 -9.58 -24.22
CA TYR A 596 0.70 -8.79 -23.12
C TYR A 596 0.29 -7.32 -23.18
N ALA A 597 0.28 -6.73 -24.37
CA ALA A 597 -0.27 -5.38 -24.59
C ALA A 597 -1.71 -5.26 -24.07
N ASN A 598 -2.55 -6.26 -24.33
CA ASN A 598 -3.94 -6.22 -23.87
C ASN A 598 -4.15 -6.62 -22.41
N GLN A 599 -3.24 -7.41 -21.82
CA GLN A 599 -3.23 -7.65 -20.37
C GLN A 599 -2.82 -6.39 -19.59
N SER A 600 -1.85 -5.63 -20.12
CA SER A 600 -1.25 -4.48 -19.46
C SER A 600 -2.19 -3.26 -19.36
N ILE A 601 -3.17 -3.15 -20.27
CA ILE A 601 -4.14 -2.04 -20.34
C ILE A 601 -4.84 -1.73 -19.01
N THR A 602 -5.12 -2.75 -18.18
CA THR A 602 -5.85 -2.55 -16.92
C THR A 602 -4.99 -1.83 -15.89
N ALA A 603 -3.69 -2.15 -15.83
CA ALA A 603 -2.74 -1.48 -14.96
C ALA A 603 -2.39 -0.09 -15.48
N GLU A 604 -2.32 0.09 -16.80
CA GLU A 604 -2.11 1.40 -17.43
C GLU A 604 -3.29 2.34 -17.26
N ALA A 605 -4.53 1.86 -17.37
CA ALA A 605 -5.73 2.65 -17.13
C ALA A 605 -5.78 3.14 -15.68
N LYS A 606 -5.38 2.27 -14.73
CA LYS A 606 -5.19 2.67 -13.33
C LYS A 606 -4.09 3.73 -13.20
N ALA A 607 -2.89 3.49 -13.72
CA ALA A 607 -1.77 4.44 -13.61
C ALA A 607 -2.07 5.79 -14.29
N LEU A 608 -2.83 5.79 -15.39
CA LEU A 608 -3.30 7.00 -16.07
C LEU A 608 -4.29 7.78 -15.22
N LYS A 609 -5.25 7.09 -14.57
CA LYS A 609 -6.20 7.69 -13.63
C LYS A 609 -5.52 8.21 -12.37
N ASP A 610 -4.64 7.43 -11.76
CA ASP A 610 -3.90 7.78 -10.54
C ASP A 610 -2.99 9.00 -10.78
N ALA A 611 -2.54 9.22 -12.02
CA ALA A 611 -1.80 10.40 -12.44
C ALA A 611 -2.68 11.59 -12.92
N GLY A 612 -3.99 11.55 -12.69
CA GLY A 612 -4.93 12.62 -13.05
C GLY A 612 -5.19 12.79 -14.56
N MET A 613 -4.65 11.88 -15.40
CA MET A 613 -4.70 11.97 -16.87
C MET A 613 -5.75 11.04 -17.52
N GLY A 614 -6.60 10.38 -16.72
CA GLY A 614 -7.52 9.36 -17.23
C GLY A 614 -8.98 9.61 -16.88
N GLY A 615 -9.85 9.59 -17.89
CA GLY A 615 -11.26 9.25 -17.72
C GLY A 615 -12.21 10.42 -17.52
N THR A 616 -12.44 11.23 -18.57
CA THR A 616 -13.71 11.99 -18.67
C THR A 616 -14.87 11.12 -19.20
N THR A 617 -14.60 9.93 -19.76
CA THR A 617 -15.62 9.02 -20.31
C THR A 617 -15.47 7.57 -19.81
N PRO A 618 -16.17 7.18 -18.72
CA PRO A 618 -16.00 5.86 -18.09
C PRO A 618 -16.44 4.66 -18.95
N MET A 619 -17.09 4.90 -20.11
CA MET A 619 -17.52 3.87 -21.05
C MET A 619 -16.40 3.44 -22.03
N LEU A 620 -15.39 4.28 -22.29
CA LEU A 620 -14.32 4.03 -23.28
C LEU A 620 -12.91 4.01 -22.66
N ALA A 621 -12.80 3.77 -21.34
CA ALA A 621 -11.56 3.94 -20.60
C ALA A 621 -10.38 3.07 -21.09
N ARG A 622 -10.64 1.90 -21.71
CA ARG A 622 -9.57 1.04 -22.26
C ARG A 622 -9.07 1.58 -23.59
N THR A 623 -10.00 2.03 -24.44
CA THR A 623 -9.73 2.73 -25.70
C THR A 623 -8.96 4.04 -25.45
N GLU A 624 -9.38 4.83 -24.47
CA GLU A 624 -8.70 6.06 -24.04
C GLU A 624 -7.26 5.77 -23.57
N THR A 625 -7.06 4.70 -22.81
CA THR A 625 -5.72 4.27 -22.36
C THR A 625 -4.82 3.89 -23.55
N ALA A 626 -5.35 3.14 -24.53
CA ALA A 626 -4.61 2.77 -25.74
C ALA A 626 -4.24 4.01 -26.59
N LEU A 627 -5.17 4.95 -26.75
CA LEU A 627 -4.90 6.23 -27.43
C LEU A 627 -3.85 7.07 -26.70
N ASN A 628 -3.88 7.10 -25.37
CA ASN A 628 -2.86 7.79 -24.56
C ASN A 628 -1.49 7.12 -24.67
N ASN A 629 -1.42 5.79 -24.82
CA ASN A 629 -0.16 5.09 -25.10
C ASN A 629 0.42 5.44 -26.49
N ILE A 630 -0.42 5.77 -27.47
CA ILE A 630 0.03 6.24 -28.79
C ILE A 630 0.45 7.72 -28.75
N ARG A 631 -0.35 8.58 -28.11
CA ARG A 631 -0.17 10.05 -28.12
C ARG A 631 0.85 10.55 -27.10
N HIS A 632 0.91 9.91 -25.94
CA HIS A 632 1.77 10.27 -24.80
C HIS A 632 2.53 9.03 -24.29
N PRO A 633 3.41 8.45 -25.14
CA PRO A 633 4.16 7.22 -24.83
C PRO A 633 5.32 7.43 -23.84
N ASP A 634 5.69 8.67 -23.56
CA ASP A 634 6.81 9.09 -22.72
C ASP A 634 6.39 9.53 -21.31
N ARG A 635 5.07 9.62 -21.05
CA ARG A 635 4.48 10.13 -19.81
C ARG A 635 4.96 9.38 -18.55
N ALA A 636 5.08 10.09 -17.43
CA ALA A 636 5.59 9.53 -16.18
C ALA A 636 4.76 8.38 -15.59
N SER A 637 3.47 8.25 -15.95
CA SER A 637 2.62 7.13 -15.52
C SER A 637 2.85 5.82 -16.30
N LEU A 638 3.66 5.85 -17.36
CA LEU A 638 4.16 4.61 -17.99
C LEU A 638 5.40 4.07 -17.28
N PRO A 639 5.61 2.76 -17.31
CA PRO A 639 6.77 2.13 -16.70
C PRO A 639 7.96 2.09 -17.66
N HIS A 640 9.08 2.68 -17.24
CA HIS A 640 10.28 2.86 -18.04
C HIS A 640 11.53 2.30 -17.33
N THR A 641 12.52 1.85 -18.10
CA THR A 641 13.84 1.44 -17.58
C THR A 641 14.77 2.64 -17.44
N PHE A 642 14.64 3.63 -18.33
CA PHE A 642 15.58 4.74 -18.46
C PHE A 642 14.97 6.08 -18.06
N GLN A 643 15.76 6.91 -17.37
CA GLN A 643 15.40 8.30 -17.11
C GLN A 643 15.53 9.13 -18.41
N PRO A 644 14.79 10.25 -18.55
CA PRO A 644 14.80 11.04 -19.78
C PRO A 644 16.18 11.52 -20.25
N GLY A 645 17.11 11.79 -19.33
CA GLY A 645 18.48 12.22 -19.66
C GLY A 645 19.49 11.10 -19.92
N THR A 646 19.14 9.83 -19.70
CA THR A 646 20.11 8.72 -19.82
C THR A 646 20.61 8.58 -21.25
N LEU A 647 21.94 8.60 -21.45
CA LEU A 647 22.60 8.49 -22.76
C LEU A 647 22.02 9.43 -23.83
N GLY A 648 21.76 10.69 -23.46
CA GLY A 648 21.21 11.69 -24.39
C GLY A 648 19.75 11.45 -24.80
N GLY A 649 19.00 10.66 -24.02
CA GLY A 649 17.58 10.40 -24.22
C GLY A 649 17.24 9.35 -25.28
N VAL A 650 18.21 8.85 -26.04
CA VAL A 650 17.98 7.81 -27.07
C VAL A 650 17.33 6.53 -26.50
N PRO A 651 17.77 5.97 -25.36
CA PRO A 651 17.11 4.80 -24.77
C PRO A 651 15.65 5.08 -24.38
N ARG A 652 15.36 6.28 -23.86
CA ARG A 652 14.00 6.71 -23.51
C ARG A 652 13.11 6.83 -24.74
N ALA A 653 13.63 7.39 -25.84
CA ALA A 653 12.91 7.48 -27.11
C ALA A 653 12.55 6.09 -27.69
N VAL A 654 13.43 5.09 -27.54
CA VAL A 654 13.15 3.70 -27.92
C VAL A 654 12.04 3.09 -27.06
N GLU A 655 12.02 3.34 -25.74
CA GLU A 655 10.93 2.91 -24.87
C GLU A 655 9.60 3.59 -25.21
N SER A 656 9.62 4.88 -25.55
CA SER A 656 8.43 5.58 -26.04
C SER A 656 7.92 4.99 -27.36
N ALA A 657 8.80 4.71 -28.33
CA ALA A 657 8.41 4.04 -29.57
C ALA A 657 7.80 2.64 -29.32
N TYR A 658 8.33 1.91 -28.33
CA TYR A 658 7.76 0.64 -27.89
C TYR A 658 6.35 0.81 -27.27
N HIS A 659 6.15 1.78 -26.37
CA HIS A 659 4.82 2.05 -25.79
C HIS A 659 3.81 2.52 -26.84
N MET A 660 4.24 3.29 -27.85
CA MET A 660 3.42 3.67 -28.99
C MET A 660 2.98 2.43 -29.80
N GLY A 661 3.92 1.54 -30.12
CA GLY A 661 3.62 0.28 -30.81
C GLY A 661 2.68 -0.63 -30.01
N ARG A 662 2.84 -0.66 -28.69
CA ARG A 662 1.95 -1.37 -27.77
C ARG A 662 0.54 -0.77 -27.71
N GLY A 663 0.43 0.56 -27.70
CA GLY A 663 -0.85 1.28 -27.84
C GLY A 663 -1.55 0.98 -29.17
N ALA A 664 -0.80 0.88 -30.27
CA ALA A 664 -1.33 0.49 -31.57
C ALA A 664 -1.82 -0.97 -31.61
N LEU A 665 -1.16 -1.90 -30.90
CA LEU A 665 -1.66 -3.26 -30.72
C LEU A 665 -2.93 -3.32 -29.86
N GLN A 666 -3.00 -2.48 -28.81
CA GLN A 666 -4.17 -2.41 -27.92
C GLN A 666 -5.42 -1.88 -28.64
N LEU A 667 -5.29 -0.77 -29.36
CA LEU A 667 -6.43 0.04 -29.81
C LEU A 667 -7.57 -0.76 -30.48
N PRO A 668 -7.35 -1.64 -31.47
CA PRO A 668 -8.44 -2.34 -32.15
C PRO A 668 -9.22 -3.28 -31.23
N THR A 669 -8.55 -3.90 -30.26
CA THR A 669 -9.18 -4.89 -29.37
C THR A 669 -9.83 -4.23 -28.17
N GLN A 670 -9.23 -3.17 -27.61
CA GLN A 670 -9.84 -2.42 -26.53
C GLN A 670 -11.09 -1.66 -27.01
N MET A 671 -11.11 -1.15 -28.25
CA MET A 671 -12.33 -0.63 -28.89
C MET A 671 -13.43 -1.70 -28.99
N ALA A 672 -13.10 -2.92 -29.40
CA ALA A 672 -14.07 -4.01 -29.46
C ALA A 672 -14.57 -4.43 -28.06
N VAL A 673 -13.69 -4.47 -27.04
CA VAL A 673 -14.06 -4.77 -25.64
C VAL A 673 -14.98 -3.70 -25.07
N ASP A 674 -14.64 -2.42 -25.24
CA ASP A 674 -15.47 -1.31 -24.78
C ASP A 674 -16.81 -1.29 -25.53
N THR A 675 -16.84 -1.59 -26.84
CA THR A 675 -18.09 -1.70 -27.62
C THR A 675 -19.00 -2.83 -27.11
N VAL A 676 -18.45 -4.04 -26.89
CA VAL A 676 -19.22 -5.15 -26.31
C VAL A 676 -19.77 -4.78 -24.94
N ARG A 677 -18.94 -4.14 -24.09
CA ARG A 677 -19.37 -3.65 -22.77
C ARG A 677 -20.48 -2.61 -22.87
N VAL A 678 -20.42 -1.65 -23.80
CA VAL A 678 -21.46 -0.62 -23.99
C VAL A 678 -22.78 -1.24 -24.46
N VAL A 679 -22.73 -2.20 -25.39
CA VAL A 679 -23.91 -2.95 -25.83
C VAL A 679 -24.50 -3.75 -24.67
N GLU A 680 -23.66 -4.40 -23.87
CA GLU A 680 -24.11 -5.20 -22.72
C GLU A 680 -24.69 -4.34 -21.59
N GLU A 681 -24.04 -3.23 -21.23
CA GLU A 681 -24.56 -2.25 -20.27
C GLU A 681 -25.88 -1.65 -20.77
N GLY A 682 -26.03 -1.42 -22.08
CA GLY A 682 -27.29 -0.99 -22.69
C GLY A 682 -28.41 -2.03 -22.57
N VAL A 683 -28.11 -3.31 -22.84
CA VAL A 683 -29.08 -4.42 -22.73
C VAL A 683 -29.46 -4.70 -21.27
N LEU A 684 -28.50 -4.69 -20.35
CA LEU A 684 -28.73 -4.92 -18.91
C LEU A 684 -29.47 -3.76 -18.23
N ASN A 685 -29.30 -2.52 -18.71
CA ASN A 685 -30.04 -1.36 -18.20
C ASN A 685 -31.35 -1.10 -18.95
N ALA A 686 -31.64 -1.77 -20.08
CA ALA A 686 -32.92 -1.62 -20.78
C ALA A 686 -34.15 -1.88 -19.88
N PRO A 687 -34.19 -2.91 -19.00
CA PRO A 687 -35.30 -3.08 -18.05
C PRO A 687 -35.43 -1.92 -17.07
N SER A 688 -34.30 -1.32 -16.66
CA SER A 688 -34.26 -0.17 -15.74
C SER A 688 -34.74 1.11 -16.41
N ALA A 689 -34.33 1.35 -17.66
CA ALA A 689 -34.77 2.48 -18.49
C ALA A 689 -36.28 2.38 -18.80
N VAL A 690 -36.76 1.19 -19.18
CA VAL A 690 -38.19 0.92 -19.38
C VAL A 690 -38.98 1.09 -18.06
N ARG A 691 -38.45 0.61 -16.93
CA ARG A 691 -39.10 0.78 -15.61
C ARG A 691 -39.11 2.22 -15.10
N ASN A 692 -38.15 3.05 -15.53
CA ASN A 692 -38.15 4.49 -15.25
C ASN A 692 -39.09 5.26 -16.20
N ALA A 693 -39.17 4.87 -17.47
CA ALA A 693 -40.19 5.39 -18.40
C ALA A 693 -41.62 5.12 -17.87
N PHE A 694 -41.90 3.89 -17.43
CA PHE A 694 -43.15 3.52 -16.76
C PHE A 694 -43.34 4.10 -15.33
N LYS A 695 -42.40 4.91 -14.82
CA LYS A 695 -42.57 5.72 -13.61
C LYS A 695 -42.75 7.21 -13.88
N SER A 696 -42.36 7.70 -15.07
CA SER A 696 -42.49 9.11 -15.45
C SER A 696 -43.85 9.46 -16.07
N GLU A 697 -44.64 8.48 -16.53
CA GLU A 697 -46.04 8.72 -16.92
C GLU A 697 -47.00 8.56 -15.73
N LYS A 698 -46.96 9.55 -14.82
CA LYS A 698 -48.18 10.05 -14.19
C LYS A 698 -48.55 11.35 -14.91
N PRO A 699 -49.71 11.46 -15.58
CA PRO A 699 -50.13 12.73 -16.15
C PRO A 699 -50.44 13.70 -15.01
N ALA A 700 -49.68 14.80 -14.94
CA ALA A 700 -50.06 15.95 -14.15
C ALA A 700 -51.24 16.63 -14.87
N VAL A 701 -52.41 16.62 -14.22
CA VAL A 701 -53.55 17.42 -14.66
C VAL A 701 -53.31 18.84 -14.19
N GLU A 702 -52.80 19.69 -15.07
CA GLU A 702 -52.88 21.15 -14.93
C GLU A 702 -53.93 21.67 -15.91
N GLY A 703 -55.12 21.94 -15.39
CA GLY A 703 -56.09 22.76 -16.08
C GLY A 703 -55.77 24.22 -15.79
N ASP A 704 -55.29 24.96 -16.81
CA ASP A 704 -55.62 26.39 -17.00
C ASP A 704 -55.21 26.94 -18.39
N GLU A 705 -54.42 26.23 -19.20
CA GLU A 705 -53.96 26.76 -20.50
C GLU A 705 -54.95 26.59 -21.68
N LEU A 706 -56.10 25.92 -21.50
CA LEU A 706 -57.10 25.76 -22.56
C LEU A 706 -58.18 26.85 -22.62
N VAL A 707 -58.25 27.75 -21.62
CA VAL A 707 -59.16 28.92 -21.67
C VAL A 707 -58.52 30.09 -22.43
N ALA A 708 -57.19 30.21 -22.44
CA ALA A 708 -56.47 31.32 -23.06
C ALA A 708 -56.38 31.25 -24.60
N MET A 709 -56.57 30.08 -25.23
CA MET A 709 -56.46 29.95 -26.70
C MET A 709 -57.80 30.03 -27.47
N GLU A 710 -58.96 29.96 -26.79
CA GLU A 710 -60.25 29.99 -27.48
C GLU A 710 -60.88 31.40 -27.53
N GLU A 711 -60.51 32.29 -26.61
CA GLU A 711 -60.99 33.70 -26.61
C GLU A 711 -60.20 34.61 -27.57
N GLY A 712 -58.98 34.21 -27.97
CA GLY A 712 -58.18 34.86 -29.01
C GLY A 712 -58.65 34.62 -30.45
N ARG A 713 -59.70 33.80 -30.66
CA ARG A 713 -60.24 33.46 -31.99
C ARG A 713 -61.64 34.05 -32.28
N ARG A 714 -62.13 34.94 -31.41
CA ARG A 714 -63.40 35.67 -31.57
C ARG A 714 -63.28 37.17 -31.26
N ARG A 715 -62.23 37.83 -31.76
CA ARG A 715 -62.20 39.27 -32.06
C ARG A 715 -61.42 39.54 -33.33
#